data_AF-A0A942UYK6-F1
#
_entry.id   AF-A0A942UYK6-F1
#
_cell.length_a   1.000
_cell.length_b   1.000
_cell.length_c   1.000
_cell.angle_alpha   90.00
_cell.angle_beta   90.00
_cell.angle_gamma   90.00
#
_symmetry.space_group_name_H-M   'P 1'
#
loop_
_entity.id
_entity.type
_entity.pdbx_description
1 polymer ?
#
loop_
_entity_poly.entity_id
_entity_poly.type
_entity_poly.pdbx_seq_one_letter_code
_entity_poly.pdbx_strand_id
1 'polypeptide(L)'
;MTQQTYSWTDNPTVAGESVCNTDILNECLMHLKYDNGAGKDGFLLFDTKITDRILSGDEAVGWALQGSLVTMAYPDAVNKIKSLYSESYETTYRGITCKKTLDGRYIADISQATEIDKLYVNTGIADFYILDEINEQFYLPKNNWFHQFTTDTEKINAYNAPGIPDHWHYVDDMPNTKDRPRGDDRTNCTTYYETKQTRLASECNPIYGASESVQPPSSNKLLYYKVGDTVINSDSALIDAQELLADGFNQIEDKINTGIESLSNASTALTQTQITNCITEIPQRVNVGINNGILTLKAGSVVIVPYGTSEPALEIGAALNGGEIVDISWDEQKLFYYVKYDEDITTDYSGHTNDNVIVYLQDTGNLIYENVSACYSDSAKPSVSTYNTWYDTTSNTIARYTNTGTLEFQNCSLPICVGSLLEGTGITLIKNIFNGFGFIGSTIWCDKGVKGLVPNGRNADGSLNNIEITNQVITTFARTWSVVEGQTQQISCSASSTDIKADYFYEAYLEQDTFPNKQGHIMLYNRRENKHYFQDNNNSWRECPSIYIGFAQNTSASTIGQMQDLNTYQTFRALDYSSFKNTPHIVETYKNGSSWYRVWSDGWIEQGGLAEIKNTTVNFLKSYTNTNINILLTNKNDSKTEVSVTNVTTNNFTAFRRDTDNGNNLGGWSFWRACGY
;
A
#
# COMPACT_ATOMS: atom_id res chain seq x y z
N MET A 1 31.36 54.00 39.32
CA MET A 1 30.42 53.21 38.50
C MET A 1 29.15 54.04 38.34
N THR A 2 28.71 54.09 37.09
CA THR A 2 27.62 54.83 36.45
C THR A 2 26.40 55.23 37.28
N GLN A 3 26.05 56.52 37.17
CA GLN A 3 24.80 57.17 37.51
C GLN A 3 23.74 56.82 36.45
N GLN A 4 22.56 56.36 36.87
CA GLN A 4 21.35 56.43 36.05
C GLN A 4 20.23 57.04 36.91
N THR A 5 19.76 58.20 36.44
CA THR A 5 18.64 58.96 36.98
C THR A 5 17.38 58.52 36.25
N TYR A 6 16.29 58.22 36.96
CA TYR A 6 14.96 58.19 36.38
C TYR A 6 14.02 58.98 37.30
N SER A 7 13.53 60.11 36.78
CA SER A 7 12.52 60.96 37.40
C SER A 7 11.14 60.52 36.91
N TRP A 8 10.17 60.39 37.82
CA TRP A 8 8.76 60.51 37.48
C TRP A 8 8.33 61.94 37.85
N THR A 9 8.05 62.75 36.83
CA THR A 9 7.37 64.04 36.96
C THR A 9 5.99 63.90 36.33
N ASP A 10 4.96 64.12 37.14
CA ASP A 10 3.61 64.31 36.66
C ASP A 10 3.44 65.72 36.07
N ASN A 11 2.71 65.75 34.94
CA ASN A 11 1.94 66.86 34.37
C ASN A 11 2.71 67.97 33.62
N PRO A 12 2.04 68.86 32.85
CA PRO A 12 0.92 68.77 31.88
C PRO A 12 1.32 69.44 30.54
N THR A 13 1.02 68.88 29.36
CA THR A 13 0.66 69.59 28.09
C THR A 13 0.93 68.70 26.88
N VAL A 14 -0.02 67.83 26.55
CA VAL A 14 -0.26 67.47 25.14
C VAL A 14 -1.77 67.41 24.96
N ALA A 15 -2.30 68.39 24.24
CA ALA A 15 -3.60 68.27 23.60
C ALA A 15 -3.49 67.13 22.57
N GLY A 16 -4.21 66.05 22.79
CA GLY A 16 -4.22 64.89 21.90
C GLY A 16 -5.14 63.85 22.50
N GLU A 17 -6.13 63.44 21.72
CA GLU A 17 -7.16 62.47 22.06
C GLU A 17 -6.58 61.26 22.82
N SER A 18 -7.28 60.81 23.86
CA SER A 18 -7.01 59.52 24.49
C SER A 18 -7.33 58.42 23.48
N VAL A 19 -6.36 58.14 22.59
CA VAL A 19 -6.45 57.01 21.68
C VAL A 19 -6.26 55.76 22.53
N CYS A 20 -7.38 55.14 22.90
CA CYS A 20 -7.43 53.73 23.23
C CYS A 20 -6.55 53.00 22.20
N ASN A 21 -5.49 52.32 22.66
CA ASN A 21 -4.66 51.52 21.78
C ASN A 21 -5.55 50.47 21.13
N THR A 22 -5.93 50.71 19.88
CA THR A 22 -6.81 49.84 19.10
C THR A 22 -6.21 48.46 18.94
N ASP A 23 -4.90 48.28 19.12
CA ASP A 23 -4.26 46.96 19.06
C ASP A 23 -4.48 46.13 20.32
N ILE A 24 -4.61 46.76 21.50
CA ILE A 24 -4.95 46.04 22.76
C ILE A 24 -6.45 45.75 22.79
N LEU A 25 -7.28 46.67 22.30
CA LEU A 25 -8.71 46.40 22.11
C LEU A 25 -8.88 45.29 21.06
N ASN A 26 -8.19 45.35 19.93
CA ASN A 26 -8.25 44.33 18.90
C ASN A 26 -7.66 42.98 19.35
N GLU A 27 -6.61 42.91 20.18
CA GLU A 27 -6.10 41.63 20.70
C GLU A 27 -7.04 40.99 21.73
N CYS A 28 -7.66 41.78 22.60
CA CYS A 28 -8.73 41.30 23.49
C CYS A 28 -9.98 40.87 22.71
N LEU A 29 -10.21 41.46 21.53
CA LEU A 29 -11.31 41.12 20.61
C LEU A 29 -10.94 40.02 19.59
N MET A 30 -9.67 39.75 19.31
CA MET A 30 -9.22 38.89 18.20
C MET A 30 -9.39 37.39 18.47
N HIS A 31 -9.61 36.99 19.71
CA HIS A 31 -10.08 35.63 20.03
C HIS A 31 -11.59 35.44 19.76
N LEU A 32 -12.30 36.48 19.29
CA LEU A 32 -13.70 36.46 18.86
C LEU A 32 -13.78 36.46 17.31
N LYS A 33 -13.21 35.47 16.63
CA LYS A 33 -13.46 35.29 15.19
C LYS A 33 -14.82 34.64 14.97
N TYR A 34 -15.74 35.42 14.39
CA TYR A 34 -16.97 34.96 13.76
C TYR A 34 -16.63 34.02 12.58
N ASP A 35 -17.18 32.81 12.60
CA ASP A 35 -17.29 31.97 11.42
C ASP A 35 -18.61 32.33 10.72
N ASN A 36 -18.54 32.73 9.44
CA ASN A 36 -19.70 33.11 8.64
C ASN A 36 -20.36 31.85 8.07
N GLY A 37 -21.03 31.08 8.93
CA GLY A 37 -21.91 29.98 8.57
C GLY A 37 -23.34 30.32 8.94
N ALA A 38 -24.27 30.21 7.99
CA ALA A 38 -25.68 30.49 8.19
C ALA A 38 -26.29 29.54 9.26
N GLY A 39 -26.32 29.99 10.51
CA GLY A 39 -26.88 29.27 11.65
C GLY A 39 -26.82 30.16 12.87
N LYS A 40 -27.93 30.29 13.59
CA LYS A 40 -28.07 31.15 14.76
C LYS A 40 -27.03 30.78 15.82
N ASP A 41 -26.07 31.66 16.11
CA ASP A 41 -25.39 31.77 17.42
C ASP A 41 -24.46 33.00 17.41
N GLY A 42 -25.01 34.15 17.79
CA GLY A 42 -24.24 35.35 18.12
C GLY A 42 -23.83 35.36 19.60
N PHE A 43 -22.73 36.04 19.91
CA PHE A 43 -22.24 36.18 21.28
C PHE A 43 -23.26 36.91 22.18
N LEU A 44 -23.76 36.24 23.23
CA LEU A 44 -24.53 36.91 24.28
C LEU A 44 -23.59 37.62 25.27
N LEU A 45 -23.85 38.90 25.55
CA LEU A 45 -23.05 39.82 26.40
C LEU A 45 -22.78 39.32 27.85
N PHE A 46 -23.34 38.17 28.24
CA PHE A 46 -23.27 37.62 29.61
C PHE A 46 -22.87 36.13 29.65
N ASP A 47 -22.30 35.59 28.57
CA ASP A 47 -21.82 34.21 28.55
C ASP A 47 -20.52 34.03 29.33
N THR A 48 -20.43 32.93 30.08
CA THR A 48 -19.23 32.56 30.86
C THR A 48 -18.12 32.09 29.91
N LYS A 49 -16.89 32.61 30.08
CA LYS A 49 -15.72 32.19 29.30
C LYS A 49 -14.61 31.67 30.22
N ILE A 50 -13.90 30.65 29.71
CA ILE A 50 -12.68 30.12 30.33
C ILE A 50 -11.51 30.81 29.62
N THR A 51 -10.66 31.48 30.40
CA THR A 51 -9.42 32.05 29.90
C THR A 51 -8.26 31.16 30.36
N ASP A 52 -7.21 31.10 29.55
CA ASP A 52 -5.98 30.34 29.78
C ASP A 52 -4.93 31.10 30.62
N ARG A 53 -5.30 32.27 31.16
CA ARG A 53 -4.44 33.07 32.03
C ARG A 53 -5.18 33.61 33.26
N ILE A 54 -4.48 33.71 34.38
CA ILE A 54 -5.02 34.31 35.60
C ILE A 54 -5.23 35.81 35.35
N LEU A 55 -6.48 36.29 35.47
CA LEU A 55 -6.79 37.71 35.45
C LEU A 55 -6.16 38.39 36.68
N SER A 56 -5.55 39.57 36.51
CA SER A 56 -4.90 40.32 37.60
C SER A 56 -5.15 41.82 37.49
N GLY A 57 -5.02 42.55 38.60
CA GLY A 57 -5.27 44.00 38.64
C GLY A 57 -6.69 44.37 38.24
N ASP A 58 -6.84 45.44 37.45
CA ASP A 58 -8.13 46.00 37.02
C ASP A 58 -8.95 45.02 36.13
N GLU A 59 -8.29 44.07 35.46
CA GLU A 59 -8.95 43.00 34.68
C GLU A 59 -9.67 42.00 35.59
N ALA A 60 -9.12 41.70 36.77
CA ALA A 60 -9.70 40.72 37.71
C ALA A 60 -10.96 41.23 38.42
N VAL A 61 -11.09 42.55 38.55
CA VAL A 61 -12.22 43.21 39.23
C VAL A 61 -13.21 43.86 38.24
N GLY A 62 -13.00 43.66 36.93
CA GLY A 62 -13.86 44.18 35.86
C GLY A 62 -13.76 45.69 35.65
N TRP A 63 -12.75 46.36 36.21
CA TRP A 63 -12.52 47.80 36.09
C TRP A 63 -11.98 48.19 34.70
N ALA A 64 -11.28 47.28 34.02
CA ALA A 64 -10.72 47.51 32.69
C ALA A 64 -11.77 47.81 31.58
N LEU A 65 -13.03 47.43 31.80
CA LEU A 65 -14.12 47.57 30.82
C LEU A 65 -15.16 48.65 31.19
N GLN A 66 -15.00 49.30 32.34
CA GLN A 66 -15.95 50.31 32.80
C GLN A 66 -15.87 51.59 31.96
N GLY A 67 -17.03 52.16 31.62
CA GLY A 67 -17.07 53.36 30.79
C GLY A 67 -16.67 53.17 29.33
N SER A 68 -16.35 51.95 28.90
CA SER A 68 -16.01 51.66 27.51
C SER A 68 -17.23 51.80 26.59
N LEU A 69 -16.96 52.19 25.34
CA LEU A 69 -17.96 52.29 24.28
C LEU A 69 -18.19 50.92 23.65
N VAL A 70 -19.45 50.51 23.53
CA VAL A 70 -19.90 49.29 22.86
C VAL A 70 -20.66 49.69 21.60
N THR A 71 -20.20 49.23 20.44
CA THR A 71 -20.75 49.57 19.11
C THR A 71 -21.43 48.36 18.46
N MET A 72 -21.97 48.54 17.24
CA MET A 72 -22.53 47.46 16.41
C MET A 72 -21.55 46.35 15.99
N ALA A 73 -20.28 46.42 16.42
CA ALA A 73 -19.43 45.22 16.48
C ALA A 73 -20.06 44.11 17.37
N TYR A 74 -20.95 44.49 18.29
CA TYR A 74 -21.71 43.62 19.18
C TYR A 74 -23.22 43.85 19.04
N PRO A 75 -23.84 43.38 17.94
CA PRO A 75 -25.22 43.71 17.61
C PRO A 75 -26.20 43.22 18.68
N ASP A 76 -25.97 42.05 19.28
CA ASP A 76 -26.86 41.50 20.32
C ASP A 76 -26.86 42.36 21.59
N ALA A 77 -25.70 42.87 22.00
CA ALA A 77 -25.54 43.74 23.16
C ALA A 77 -26.25 45.10 22.95
N VAL A 78 -26.00 45.72 21.80
CA VAL A 78 -26.59 47.02 21.44
C VAL A 78 -28.10 46.88 21.30
N ASN A 79 -28.59 45.86 20.58
CA ASN A 79 -30.02 45.61 20.41
C ASN A 79 -30.71 45.30 21.74
N LYS A 80 -30.03 44.59 22.66
CA LYS A 80 -30.60 44.31 23.98
C LYS A 80 -30.75 45.58 24.82
N ILE A 81 -29.75 46.47 24.83
CA ILE A 81 -29.86 47.75 25.54
C ILE A 81 -30.94 48.65 24.91
N LYS A 82 -31.07 48.67 23.57
CA LYS A 82 -32.16 49.39 22.88
C LYS A 82 -33.55 48.86 23.25
N SER A 83 -33.74 47.53 23.28
CA SER A 83 -34.99 46.89 23.73
C SER A 83 -35.28 47.19 25.20
N LEU A 84 -34.27 47.09 26.08
CA LEU A 84 -34.44 47.43 27.49
C LEU A 84 -34.82 48.90 27.66
N TYR A 85 -34.20 49.81 26.91
CA TYR A 85 -34.51 51.24 26.97
C TYR A 85 -35.93 51.57 26.50
N SER A 86 -36.43 50.88 25.46
CA SER A 86 -37.80 51.07 24.97
C SER A 86 -38.86 50.47 25.90
N GLU A 87 -38.53 49.38 26.60
CA GLU A 87 -39.41 48.69 27.56
C GLU A 87 -39.39 49.30 28.98
N SER A 88 -38.49 50.25 29.24
CA SER A 88 -38.29 50.89 30.56
C SER A 88 -39.18 52.10 30.81
N TYR A 89 -39.34 52.46 32.08
CA TYR A 89 -40.10 53.65 32.50
C TYR A 89 -39.17 54.81 32.90
N GLU A 90 -39.61 56.04 32.65
CA GLU A 90 -38.88 57.28 33.00
C GLU A 90 -38.73 57.45 34.51
N THR A 91 -37.54 57.89 34.95
CA THR A 91 -37.23 58.17 36.35
C THR A 91 -36.10 59.20 36.47
N THR A 92 -35.86 59.68 37.69
CA THR A 92 -34.64 60.41 38.04
C THR A 92 -33.82 59.56 38.99
N TYR A 93 -32.55 59.32 38.67
CA TYR A 93 -31.62 58.61 39.54
C TYR A 93 -30.39 59.49 39.76
N ARG A 94 -30.01 59.69 41.03
CA ARG A 94 -28.86 60.53 41.43
C ARG A 94 -28.84 61.93 40.77
N GLY A 95 -30.02 62.52 40.57
CA GLY A 95 -30.19 63.85 39.97
C GLY A 95 -30.18 63.88 38.44
N ILE A 96 -30.10 62.72 37.77
CA ILE A 96 -30.02 62.60 36.31
C ILE A 96 -31.29 61.93 35.77
N THR A 97 -31.87 62.50 34.72
CA THR A 97 -33.03 61.92 34.04
C THR A 97 -32.61 60.69 33.24
N CYS A 98 -33.28 59.56 33.45
CA CYS A 98 -32.96 58.28 32.82
C CYS A 98 -34.18 57.36 32.83
N LYS A 99 -34.06 56.20 32.18
CA LYS A 99 -35.07 55.13 32.26
C LYS A 99 -34.59 53.99 33.14
N LYS A 100 -35.50 53.42 33.92
CA LYS A 100 -35.24 52.24 34.77
C LYS A 100 -35.89 50.99 34.17
N THR A 101 -35.09 49.95 34.01
CA THR A 101 -35.54 48.63 33.52
C THR A 101 -36.22 47.83 34.64
N LEU A 102 -37.04 46.85 34.26
CA LEU A 102 -37.67 45.91 35.21
C LEU A 102 -36.64 45.15 36.06
N ASP A 103 -35.44 44.93 35.53
CA ASP A 103 -34.34 44.27 36.21
C ASP A 103 -33.36 45.23 36.92
N GLY A 104 -33.76 46.50 37.07
CA GLY A 104 -33.12 47.45 37.99
C GLY A 104 -31.94 48.26 37.43
N ARG A 105 -31.70 48.22 36.12
CA ARG A 105 -30.66 49.01 35.44
C ARG A 105 -31.16 50.41 35.12
N TYR A 106 -30.26 51.39 35.16
CA TYR A 106 -30.52 52.76 34.73
C TYR A 106 -29.86 53.00 33.38
N ILE A 107 -30.64 53.39 32.39
CA ILE A 107 -30.19 53.68 31.03
C ILE A 107 -30.54 55.13 30.74
N ALA A 108 -29.53 55.96 30.49
CA ALA A 108 -29.68 57.37 30.18
C ALA A 108 -29.41 57.63 28.69
N ASP A 109 -30.05 58.65 28.14
CA ASP A 109 -29.76 59.14 26.80
C ASP A 109 -28.37 59.81 26.74
N ILE A 110 -27.73 59.76 25.58
CA ILE A 110 -26.40 60.35 25.34
C ILE A 110 -26.32 61.85 25.70
N SER A 111 -27.45 62.58 25.65
CA SER A 111 -27.52 63.98 26.10
C SER A 111 -27.14 64.18 27.57
N GLN A 112 -27.28 63.16 28.42
CA GLN A 112 -26.95 63.23 29.85
C GLN A 112 -25.49 62.88 30.17
N ALA A 113 -24.69 62.49 29.17
CA ALA A 113 -23.33 61.98 29.39
C ALA A 113 -22.44 62.93 30.21
N THR A 114 -22.49 64.23 29.93
CA THR A 114 -21.70 65.25 30.66
C THR A 114 -22.06 65.32 32.14
N GLU A 115 -23.34 65.21 32.50
CA GLU A 115 -23.78 65.25 33.90
C GLU A 115 -23.46 63.93 34.62
N ILE A 116 -23.51 62.81 33.89
CA ILE A 116 -23.10 61.49 34.39
C ILE A 116 -21.60 61.44 34.69
N ASP A 117 -20.77 62.01 33.82
CA ASP A 117 -19.32 62.09 34.03
C ASP A 117 -18.97 62.99 35.23
N LYS A 118 -19.65 64.13 35.39
CA LYS A 118 -19.51 64.97 36.60
C LYS A 118 -19.90 64.22 37.87
N LEU A 119 -20.99 63.46 37.83
CA LEU A 119 -21.42 62.63 38.96
C LEU A 119 -20.35 61.60 39.31
N TYR A 120 -19.76 60.95 38.31
CA TYR A 120 -18.66 60.00 38.52
C TYR A 120 -17.43 60.66 39.16
N VAL A 121 -17.00 61.82 38.66
CA VAL A 121 -15.85 62.55 39.24
C VAL A 121 -16.11 62.96 40.68
N ASN A 122 -17.32 63.42 40.99
CA ASN A 122 -17.67 63.90 42.33
C ASN A 122 -17.87 62.77 43.35
N THR A 123 -18.38 61.62 42.93
CA THR A 123 -18.84 60.57 43.85
C THR A 123 -18.10 59.24 43.70
N GLY A 124 -17.38 59.04 42.61
CA GLY A 124 -16.75 57.78 42.23
C GLY A 124 -17.71 56.75 41.64
N ILE A 125 -18.99 57.08 41.42
CA ILE A 125 -19.98 56.13 40.91
C ILE A 125 -20.98 56.77 39.93
N ALA A 126 -21.14 56.14 38.78
CA ALA A 126 -22.08 56.50 37.72
C ALA A 126 -22.60 55.21 37.06
N ASP A 127 -23.55 54.57 37.75
CA ASP A 127 -24.17 53.30 37.35
C ASP A 127 -25.20 53.46 36.21
N PHE A 128 -24.85 54.19 35.16
CA PHE A 128 -25.71 54.43 33.99
C PHE A 128 -25.12 53.75 32.77
N TYR A 129 -25.95 53.00 32.05
CA TYR A 129 -25.70 52.76 30.64
C TYR A 129 -26.05 54.05 29.88
N ILE A 130 -25.19 54.51 28.99
CA ILE A 130 -25.47 55.72 28.20
C ILE A 130 -25.75 55.28 26.77
N LEU A 131 -27.01 55.37 26.34
CA LEU A 131 -27.43 54.94 25.01
C LEU A 131 -27.35 56.10 24.02
N ASP A 132 -26.66 55.87 22.91
CA ASP A 132 -26.65 56.72 21.72
C ASP A 132 -27.44 55.99 20.62
N GLU A 133 -28.75 56.28 20.57
CA GLU A 133 -29.65 55.63 19.61
C GLU A 133 -29.30 55.94 18.16
N ILE A 134 -28.68 57.11 17.89
CA ILE A 134 -28.35 57.60 16.54
C ILE A 134 -27.18 56.81 15.97
N ASN A 135 -26.11 56.65 16.76
CA ASN A 135 -24.91 55.95 16.31
C ASN A 135 -24.93 54.44 16.62
N GLU A 136 -26.05 53.94 17.15
CA GLU A 136 -26.25 52.53 17.50
C GLU A 136 -25.15 51.97 18.41
N GLN A 137 -24.92 52.68 19.52
CA GLN A 137 -23.87 52.35 20.46
C GLN A 137 -24.27 52.74 21.88
N PHE A 138 -23.59 52.20 22.89
CA PHE A 138 -23.80 52.60 24.27
C PHE A 138 -22.52 52.53 25.10
N TYR A 139 -22.44 53.34 26.15
CA TYR A 139 -21.34 53.27 27.11
C TYR A 139 -21.71 52.40 28.31
N LEU A 140 -20.72 51.64 28.79
CA LEU A 140 -20.84 50.85 30.02
C LEU A 140 -20.83 51.74 31.27
N PRO A 141 -21.49 51.32 32.37
CA PRO A 141 -21.45 52.05 33.63
C PRO A 141 -20.02 52.20 34.21
N LYS A 142 -19.82 53.25 35.01
CA LYS A 142 -18.54 53.56 35.68
C LYS A 142 -18.69 53.47 37.20
N ASN A 143 -17.82 52.73 37.88
CA ASN A 143 -17.90 52.56 39.34
C ASN A 143 -16.53 52.24 40.00
N ASN A 144 -16.04 53.17 40.82
CA ASN A 144 -14.86 53.03 41.67
C ASN A 144 -15.17 52.53 43.09
N TRP A 145 -16.44 52.27 43.44
CA TRP A 145 -16.79 51.70 44.74
C TRP A 145 -16.64 50.19 44.74
N PHE A 146 -16.31 49.63 45.91
CA PHE A 146 -16.27 48.18 46.09
C PHE A 146 -17.63 47.54 45.80
N HIS A 147 -17.65 46.36 45.19
CA HIS A 147 -18.87 45.63 44.90
C HIS A 147 -19.24 44.72 46.08
N GLN A 148 -20.45 44.86 46.61
CA GLN A 148 -21.05 43.87 47.52
C GLN A 148 -22.18 43.16 46.79
N PHE A 149 -22.29 41.84 46.93
CA PHE A 149 -23.28 41.07 46.21
C PHE A 149 -24.59 40.97 47.00
N THR A 150 -25.72 41.25 46.33
CA THR A 150 -27.07 41.14 46.91
C THR A 150 -27.94 40.23 46.05
N THR A 151 -28.82 39.46 46.69
CA THR A 151 -29.91 38.72 46.03
C THR A 151 -31.21 39.53 46.00
N ASP A 152 -31.28 40.64 46.72
CA ASP A 152 -32.44 41.54 46.76
C ASP A 152 -32.40 42.50 45.56
N THR A 153 -33.29 42.27 44.60
CA THR A 153 -33.37 43.02 43.34
C THR A 153 -33.78 44.49 43.53
N GLU A 154 -34.38 44.84 44.67
CA GLU A 154 -34.74 46.23 44.96
C GLU A 154 -33.53 47.04 45.45
N LYS A 155 -32.51 46.38 46.00
CA LYS A 155 -31.29 46.99 46.53
C LYS A 155 -30.14 47.04 45.53
N ILE A 156 -30.35 46.65 44.27
CA ILE A 156 -29.32 46.74 43.23
C ILE A 156 -28.91 48.21 43.07
N ASN A 157 -27.60 48.47 43.02
CA ASN A 157 -26.95 49.77 42.97
C ASN A 157 -27.18 50.64 44.22
N ALA A 158 -27.72 50.09 45.30
CA ALA A 158 -27.86 50.80 46.57
C ALA A 158 -26.48 51.07 47.19
N TYR A 159 -26.33 52.26 47.76
CA TYR A 159 -25.13 52.66 48.46
C TYR A 159 -25.07 52.06 49.85
N ASN A 160 -23.94 51.43 50.17
CA ASN A 160 -23.61 51.06 51.54
C ASN A 160 -22.57 52.04 52.07
N ALA A 161 -22.95 52.79 53.11
CA ALA A 161 -22.07 53.75 53.76
C ALA A 161 -20.81 53.06 54.33
N PRO A 162 -19.66 53.75 54.36
CA PRO A 162 -18.49 53.23 55.05
C PRO A 162 -18.79 53.11 56.55
N GLY A 163 -18.33 52.02 57.15
CA GLY A 163 -18.53 51.75 58.56
C GLY A 163 -17.49 50.77 59.07
N ILE A 164 -17.22 50.86 60.37
CA ILE A 164 -16.36 49.92 61.08
C ILE A 164 -17.07 49.45 62.36
N PRO A 165 -16.71 48.25 62.89
CA PRO A 165 -17.33 47.73 64.09
C PRO A 165 -17.18 48.71 65.24
N ASP A 166 -18.25 48.81 66.03
CA ASP A 166 -18.16 49.57 67.27
C ASP A 166 -17.21 48.86 68.24
N HIS A 167 -16.58 49.64 69.11
CA HIS A 167 -15.78 49.09 70.18
C HIS A 167 -15.82 50.02 71.38
N TRP A 168 -15.59 49.43 72.55
CA TRP A 168 -15.45 50.17 73.79
C TRP A 168 -14.07 50.80 73.88
N HIS A 169 -14.01 52.07 74.21
CA HIS A 169 -12.77 52.71 74.67
C HIS A 169 -12.91 53.18 76.12
N TYR A 170 -11.77 53.31 76.79
CA TYR A 170 -11.68 53.87 78.14
C TYR A 170 -11.30 55.33 78.03
N VAL A 171 -12.16 56.21 78.53
CA VAL A 171 -11.82 57.61 78.72
C VAL A 171 -11.34 57.78 80.17
N ASP A 172 -10.08 58.17 80.35
CA ASP A 172 -9.48 58.42 81.66
C ASP A 172 -9.90 59.80 82.19
N ASP A 173 -10.02 59.88 83.52
CA ASP A 173 -10.38 61.09 84.26
C ASP A 173 -9.39 62.23 83.96
N MET A 174 -9.88 63.31 83.33
CA MET A 174 -9.09 64.53 83.17
C MET A 174 -9.55 65.59 84.18
N PRO A 175 -8.68 66.04 85.10
CA PRO A 175 -9.00 67.14 86.00
C PRO A 175 -9.29 68.41 85.21
N ASN A 176 -10.20 69.24 85.74
CA ASN A 176 -10.60 70.52 85.15
C ASN A 176 -9.40 71.45 84.92
N THR A 177 -8.80 71.39 83.73
CA THR A 177 -7.84 72.36 83.24
C THR A 177 -8.29 72.86 81.87
N LYS A 178 -7.87 74.09 81.57
CA LYS A 178 -8.37 74.94 80.49
C LYS A 178 -8.09 74.43 79.07
N ASP A 179 -7.40 73.30 78.92
CA ASP A 179 -6.90 72.73 77.67
C ASP A 179 -7.47 71.32 77.42
N ARG A 180 -8.79 71.23 77.21
CA ARG A 180 -9.43 69.97 76.81
C ARG A 180 -9.27 69.69 75.32
N PRO A 181 -8.89 68.46 74.89
CA PRO A 181 -8.99 68.07 73.48
C PRO A 181 -10.48 68.01 73.09
N ARG A 182 -10.95 69.02 72.35
CA ARG A 182 -12.35 69.20 71.93
C ARG A 182 -12.82 68.20 70.84
N GLY A 183 -12.25 67.00 70.78
CA GLY A 183 -12.56 65.99 69.76
C GLY A 183 -13.54 64.89 70.18
N ASP A 184 -13.84 64.77 71.47
CA ASP A 184 -14.57 63.62 72.05
C ASP A 184 -15.97 64.00 72.57
N ASP A 185 -16.14 65.18 73.20
CA ASP A 185 -17.36 65.49 73.93
C ASP A 185 -18.32 66.38 73.11
N ARG A 186 -19.38 65.79 72.55
CA ARG A 186 -20.51 66.54 72.00
C ARG A 186 -21.27 67.21 73.13
N THR A 187 -21.01 68.51 73.32
CA THR A 187 -21.94 69.54 73.82
C THR A 187 -22.83 69.17 75.03
N ASN A 188 -22.51 69.79 76.18
CA ASN A 188 -23.34 69.91 77.39
C ASN A 188 -23.46 68.70 78.33
N CYS A 189 -22.38 67.96 78.59
CA CYS A 189 -22.33 67.12 79.79
C CYS A 189 -22.11 67.99 81.05
N THR A 190 -23.20 68.33 81.75
CA THR A 190 -23.21 69.12 83.00
C THR A 190 -23.17 68.25 84.27
N THR A 191 -22.83 66.96 84.14
CA THR A 191 -22.83 66.01 85.26
C THR A 191 -21.44 65.42 85.49
N TYR A 192 -20.92 65.65 86.70
CA TYR A 192 -19.69 65.03 87.24
C TYR A 192 -19.88 63.51 87.35
N TYR A 193 -18.90 62.73 86.90
CA TYR A 193 -18.79 61.30 87.21
C TYR A 193 -17.36 60.99 87.66
N GLU A 194 -17.21 60.42 88.86
CA GLU A 194 -15.94 60.12 89.54
C GLU A 194 -15.39 58.71 89.23
N THR A 195 -15.72 58.12 88.08
CA THR A 195 -15.25 56.77 87.72
C THR A 195 -15.03 56.64 86.21
N LYS A 196 -13.97 55.93 85.80
CA LYS A 196 -13.67 55.53 84.41
C LYS A 196 -14.96 55.19 83.66
N GLN A 197 -15.28 55.99 82.63
CA GLN A 197 -16.45 55.74 81.81
C GLN A 197 -16.06 54.89 80.61
N THR A 198 -16.77 53.79 80.42
CA THR A 198 -16.71 53.01 79.19
C THR A 198 -17.69 53.64 78.21
N ARG A 199 -17.20 54.13 77.08
CA ARG A 199 -18.03 54.68 76.00
C ARG A 199 -17.86 53.88 74.73
N LEU A 200 -18.91 53.83 73.92
CA LEU A 200 -18.84 53.29 72.58
C LEU A 200 -18.17 54.33 71.67
N ALA A 201 -17.31 53.87 70.77
CA ALA A 201 -16.67 54.74 69.79
C ALA A 201 -17.70 55.45 68.87
N SER A 202 -18.88 54.86 68.70
CA SER A 202 -20.02 55.46 67.99
C SER A 202 -20.56 56.75 68.63
N GLU A 203 -20.33 56.98 69.93
CA GLU A 203 -20.72 58.22 70.62
C GLU A 203 -19.89 59.43 70.13
N CYS A 204 -18.65 59.19 69.68
CA CYS A 204 -17.71 60.24 69.25
C CYS A 204 -17.66 60.42 67.73
N ASN A 205 -17.69 59.33 66.95
CA ASN A 205 -17.70 59.39 65.49
C ASN A 205 -18.70 58.38 64.90
N PRO A 206 -19.67 58.85 64.09
CA PRO A 206 -20.72 57.99 63.55
C PRO A 206 -20.23 56.90 62.59
N ILE A 207 -18.95 56.87 62.20
CA ILE A 207 -18.40 55.77 61.40
C ILE A 207 -18.27 54.46 62.20
N TYR A 208 -18.10 54.55 63.52
CA TYR A 208 -18.08 53.39 64.42
C TYR A 208 -19.51 52.93 64.70
N GLY A 209 -19.74 51.62 64.69
CA GLY A 209 -21.06 51.02 64.87
C GLY A 209 -21.99 51.14 63.66
N ALA A 210 -21.56 51.83 62.59
CA ALA A 210 -22.30 51.90 61.33
C ALA A 210 -22.23 50.61 60.49
N SER A 211 -21.33 49.69 60.82
CA SER A 211 -21.26 48.34 60.24
C SER A 211 -20.71 47.34 61.25
N GLU A 212 -21.13 46.08 61.16
CA GLU A 212 -20.59 44.97 61.98
C GLU A 212 -19.21 44.49 61.50
N SER A 213 -18.73 44.98 60.36
CA SER A 213 -17.41 44.64 59.77
C SER A 213 -16.72 45.89 59.21
N VAL A 214 -15.42 45.80 58.90
CA VAL A 214 -14.72 46.89 58.22
C VAL A 214 -15.24 46.95 56.78
N GLN A 215 -16.04 47.97 56.50
CA GLN A 215 -16.71 48.16 55.22
C GLN A 215 -16.31 49.50 54.61
N PRO A 216 -15.58 49.53 53.49
CA PRO A 216 -15.41 50.74 52.70
C PRO A 216 -16.72 51.11 51.97
N PRO A 217 -16.83 52.32 51.39
CA PRO A 217 -17.95 52.68 50.53
C PRO A 217 -18.14 51.62 49.44
N SER A 218 -19.34 51.03 49.37
CA SER A 218 -19.63 49.96 48.43
C SER A 218 -21.01 50.12 47.78
N SER A 219 -21.19 49.47 46.64
CA SER A 219 -22.45 49.41 45.90
C SER A 219 -22.92 47.96 45.79
N ASN A 220 -24.21 47.75 46.06
CA ASN A 220 -24.83 46.43 45.95
C ASN A 220 -25.01 46.03 44.48
N LYS A 221 -24.58 44.83 44.10
CA LYS A 221 -24.64 44.30 42.73
C LYS A 221 -25.26 42.90 42.72
N LEU A 222 -25.94 42.53 41.65
CA LEU A 222 -26.37 41.14 41.43
C LEU A 222 -25.21 40.35 40.83
N LEU A 223 -24.84 39.24 41.49
CA LEU A 223 -23.92 38.24 40.93
C LEU A 223 -24.74 37.15 40.25
N TYR A 224 -24.69 37.08 38.92
CA TYR A 224 -25.30 35.98 38.16
C TYR A 224 -24.28 34.86 37.98
N TYR A 225 -24.54 33.69 38.57
CA TYR A 225 -23.98 32.43 38.10
C TYR A 225 -25.10 31.62 37.45
N LYS A 226 -24.99 31.37 36.14
CA LYS A 226 -25.69 30.23 35.53
C LYS A 226 -24.81 29.01 35.77
N VAL A 227 -25.14 28.22 36.78
CA VAL A 227 -24.58 26.87 36.92
C VAL A 227 -25.19 26.07 35.77
N GLY A 228 -24.35 25.61 34.84
CA GLY A 228 -24.81 24.98 33.61
C GLY A 228 -25.69 23.76 33.89
N ASP A 229 -26.90 23.75 33.34
CA ASP A 229 -27.51 22.48 32.98
C ASP A 229 -26.60 21.82 31.96
N THR A 230 -26.26 20.55 32.19
CA THR A 230 -25.55 19.76 31.19
C THR A 230 -26.48 19.63 29.98
N VAL A 231 -26.28 20.46 28.96
CA VAL A 231 -26.91 20.25 27.66
C VAL A 231 -26.23 19.03 27.07
N ILE A 232 -26.79 17.85 27.31
CA ILE A 232 -26.57 16.74 26.39
C ILE A 232 -27.32 17.16 25.12
N ASN A 233 -26.63 17.82 24.20
CA ASN A 233 -27.12 17.98 22.83
C ASN A 233 -27.10 16.57 22.21
N SER A 234 -28.08 15.75 22.56
CA SER A 234 -28.24 14.38 22.06
C SER A 234 -28.26 14.40 20.53
N ASP A 235 -28.86 15.44 19.95
CA ASP A 235 -29.09 15.51 18.51
C ASP A 235 -27.80 15.86 17.75
N SER A 236 -26.99 16.82 18.23
CA SER A 236 -25.69 17.11 17.63
C SER A 236 -24.70 15.97 17.81
N ALA A 237 -24.65 15.34 18.99
CA ALA A 237 -23.77 14.19 19.24
C ALA A 237 -24.18 12.94 18.44
N LEU A 238 -25.48 12.75 18.17
CA LEU A 238 -25.98 11.68 17.31
C LEU A 238 -25.68 11.95 15.84
N ILE A 239 -25.78 13.20 15.38
CA ILE A 239 -25.42 13.60 14.00
C ILE A 239 -23.92 13.41 13.77
N ASP A 240 -23.07 13.89 14.69
CA ASP A 240 -21.61 13.75 14.57
C ASP A 240 -21.17 12.28 14.58
N ALA A 241 -21.82 11.43 15.39
CA ALA A 241 -21.56 10.00 15.40
C ALA A 241 -22.04 9.30 14.11
N GLN A 242 -23.16 9.74 13.53
CA GLN A 242 -23.67 9.20 12.27
C GLN A 242 -22.79 9.58 11.07
N GLU A 243 -22.33 10.83 11.02
CA GLU A 243 -21.40 11.29 9.98
C GLU A 243 -20.04 10.59 10.10
N LEU A 244 -19.50 10.46 11.32
CA LEU A 244 -18.27 9.71 11.56
C LEU A 244 -18.37 8.24 11.14
N LEU A 245 -19.52 7.59 11.41
CA LEU A 245 -19.77 6.22 10.98
C LEU A 245 -19.94 6.12 9.46
N ALA A 246 -20.64 7.05 8.83
CA ALA A 246 -20.81 7.08 7.38
C ALA A 246 -19.47 7.28 6.66
N ASP A 247 -18.64 8.22 7.12
CA ASP A 247 -17.28 8.43 6.61
C ASP A 247 -16.40 7.21 6.83
N GLY A 248 -16.52 6.55 8.00
CA GLY A 248 -15.82 5.31 8.29
C GLY A 248 -16.21 4.18 7.33
N PHE A 249 -17.50 4.03 7.03
CA PHE A 249 -17.99 3.03 6.08
C PHE A 249 -17.56 3.33 4.65
N ASN A 250 -17.65 4.59 4.20
CA ASN A 250 -17.18 5.00 2.88
C ASN A 250 -15.68 4.73 2.70
N GLN A 251 -14.85 5.05 3.70
CA GLN A 251 -13.41 4.76 3.67
C GLN A 251 -13.09 3.26 3.63
N ILE A 252 -13.91 2.44 4.30
CA ILE A 252 -13.78 0.98 4.26
C ILE A 252 -14.16 0.46 2.87
N GLU A 253 -15.27 0.94 2.31
CA GLU A 253 -15.74 0.55 0.97
C GLU A 253 -14.73 0.93 -0.12
N ASP A 254 -14.19 2.15 -0.09
CA ASP A 254 -13.15 2.58 -1.03
C ASP A 254 -11.88 1.72 -0.95
N LYS A 255 -11.44 1.38 0.27
CA LYS A 255 -10.27 0.50 0.48
C LYS A 255 -10.54 -0.92 0.01
N ILE A 256 -11.76 -1.44 0.24
CA ILE A 256 -12.17 -2.76 -0.24
C ILE A 256 -12.20 -2.77 -1.77
N ASN A 257 -12.83 -1.79 -2.41
CA ASN A 257 -12.91 -1.71 -3.86
C ASN A 257 -11.51 -1.57 -4.49
N THR A 258 -10.65 -0.71 -3.94
CA THR A 258 -9.25 -0.59 -4.36
C THR A 258 -8.48 -1.91 -4.21
N GLY A 259 -8.72 -2.64 -3.11
CA GLY A 259 -8.12 -3.95 -2.86
C GLY A 259 -8.60 -5.02 -3.83
N ILE A 260 -9.91 -5.07 -4.13
CA ILE A 260 -10.51 -5.98 -5.10
C ILE A 260 -10.00 -5.69 -6.51
N GLU A 261 -9.92 -4.43 -6.91
CA GLU A 261 -9.34 -4.02 -8.20
C GLU A 261 -7.87 -4.41 -8.30
N SER A 262 -7.09 -4.18 -7.23
CA SER A 262 -5.68 -4.58 -7.17
C SER A 262 -5.51 -6.10 -7.28
N LEU A 263 -6.39 -6.87 -6.61
CA LEU A 263 -6.36 -8.34 -6.65
C LEU A 263 -6.83 -8.88 -8.02
N SER A 264 -7.83 -8.26 -8.63
CA SER A 264 -8.30 -8.56 -9.98
C SER A 264 -7.20 -8.28 -11.02
N ASN A 265 -6.53 -7.14 -10.91
CA ASN A 265 -5.39 -6.77 -11.75
C ASN A 265 -4.22 -7.73 -11.56
N ALA A 266 -3.90 -8.12 -10.32
CA ALA A 266 -2.88 -9.13 -10.03
C ALA A 266 -3.25 -10.51 -10.59
N SER A 267 -4.51 -10.95 -10.44
CA SER A 267 -5.02 -12.21 -11.00
C SER A 267 -4.98 -12.21 -12.52
N THR A 268 -5.32 -11.09 -13.15
CA THR A 268 -5.28 -10.93 -14.62
C THR A 268 -3.84 -10.92 -15.13
N ALA A 269 -2.94 -10.22 -14.44
CA ALA A 269 -1.51 -10.23 -14.73
C ALA A 269 -0.90 -11.64 -14.61
N LEU A 270 -1.28 -12.39 -13.57
CA LEU A 270 -0.86 -13.78 -13.36
C LEU A 270 -1.41 -14.74 -14.42
N THR A 271 -2.60 -14.49 -14.97
CA THR A 271 -3.26 -15.42 -15.91
C THR A 271 -2.97 -15.13 -17.38
N GLN A 272 -2.53 -13.92 -17.74
CA GLN A 272 -2.39 -13.53 -19.16
C GLN A 272 -0.97 -13.08 -19.60
N THR A 273 0.02 -12.90 -18.72
CA THR A 273 1.22 -12.11 -19.10
C THR A 273 2.60 -12.63 -18.68
N GLN A 274 2.81 -13.94 -18.49
CA GLN A 274 4.10 -14.45 -17.98
C GLN A 274 4.84 -15.50 -18.82
N ILE A 275 4.36 -15.86 -20.01
CA ILE A 275 5.04 -16.82 -20.89
C ILE A 275 5.25 -16.22 -22.28
N THR A 276 6.41 -16.44 -22.87
CA THR A 276 6.86 -15.92 -24.17
C THR A 276 8.01 -16.77 -24.66
N ASN A 277 8.33 -16.70 -25.95
CA ASN A 277 9.40 -17.46 -26.58
C ASN A 277 9.28 -18.96 -26.25
N CYS A 278 8.10 -19.52 -26.52
CA CYS A 278 7.82 -20.90 -26.19
C CYS A 278 6.86 -21.54 -27.18
N ILE A 279 6.99 -22.86 -27.33
CA ILE A 279 5.98 -23.71 -27.94
C ILE A 279 4.87 -23.95 -26.92
N THR A 280 3.62 -23.81 -27.33
CA THR A 280 2.43 -23.98 -26.49
C THR A 280 1.68 -25.26 -26.81
N GLU A 281 1.78 -25.76 -28.04
CA GLU A 281 1.11 -26.99 -28.48
C GLU A 281 1.89 -27.66 -29.61
N ILE A 282 1.98 -29.00 -29.58
CA ILE A 282 2.52 -29.82 -30.67
C ILE A 282 1.50 -30.91 -31.06
N PRO A 283 1.28 -31.15 -32.37
CA PRO A 283 0.47 -32.27 -32.82
C PRO A 283 1.05 -33.61 -32.38
N GLN A 284 0.21 -34.48 -31.78
CA GLN A 284 0.58 -35.85 -31.42
C GLN A 284 0.07 -36.82 -32.49
N ARG A 285 0.80 -36.95 -33.60
CA ARG A 285 0.37 -37.71 -34.78
C ARG A 285 0.90 -39.13 -34.79
N VAL A 286 2.14 -39.33 -34.36
CA VAL A 286 2.84 -40.62 -34.38
C VAL A 286 2.88 -41.20 -32.97
N ASN A 287 2.52 -42.48 -32.85
CA ASN A 287 2.69 -43.26 -31.64
C ASN A 287 3.46 -44.55 -31.96
N VAL A 288 4.62 -44.73 -31.33
CA VAL A 288 5.50 -45.88 -31.55
C VAL A 288 5.79 -46.58 -30.22
N GLY A 289 5.89 -47.91 -30.26
CA GLY A 289 6.30 -48.74 -29.14
C GLY A 289 7.39 -49.73 -29.53
N ILE A 290 8.17 -50.18 -28.56
CA ILE A 290 9.15 -51.25 -28.75
C ILE A 290 8.81 -52.40 -27.82
N ASN A 291 8.90 -53.62 -28.35
CA ASN A 291 8.85 -54.84 -27.56
C ASN A 291 9.87 -55.84 -28.08
N ASN A 292 10.83 -56.24 -27.25
CA ASN A 292 11.87 -57.23 -27.59
C ASN A 292 12.56 -56.98 -28.95
N GLY A 293 12.97 -55.73 -29.22
CA GLY A 293 13.67 -55.39 -30.47
C GLY A 293 12.77 -55.02 -31.65
N ILE A 294 11.47 -55.33 -31.57
CA ILE A 294 10.49 -55.06 -32.61
C ILE A 294 9.89 -53.68 -32.35
N LEU A 295 10.02 -52.79 -33.33
CA LEU A 295 9.34 -51.51 -33.32
C LEU A 295 7.95 -51.66 -33.92
N THR A 296 6.95 -51.05 -33.27
CA THR A 296 5.56 -51.01 -33.71
C THR A 296 5.11 -49.57 -33.86
N LEU A 297 4.70 -49.17 -35.06
CA LEU A 297 3.84 -48.01 -35.26
C LEU A 297 2.42 -48.41 -34.87
N LYS A 298 1.85 -47.71 -33.89
CA LYS A 298 0.54 -48.07 -33.33
C LYS A 298 -0.60 -47.63 -34.24
N ALA A 299 -1.64 -48.45 -34.32
CA ALA A 299 -2.91 -48.10 -34.93
C ALA A 299 -3.40 -46.72 -34.47
N GLY A 300 -3.95 -45.94 -35.40
CA GLY A 300 -4.35 -44.56 -35.22
C GLY A 300 -3.25 -43.54 -35.52
N SER A 301 -2.00 -43.96 -35.72
CA SER A 301 -0.90 -43.04 -36.06
C SER A 301 -1.07 -42.44 -37.45
N VAL A 302 -0.67 -41.19 -37.60
CA VAL A 302 -0.66 -40.42 -38.85
C VAL A 302 0.78 -40.04 -39.18
N VAL A 303 1.24 -40.41 -40.37
CA VAL A 303 2.58 -40.09 -40.88
C VAL A 303 2.50 -39.08 -42.00
N ILE A 304 3.59 -38.36 -42.24
CA ILE A 304 3.63 -37.29 -43.24
C ILE A 304 4.41 -37.77 -44.46
N VAL A 305 3.83 -37.67 -45.66
CA VAL A 305 4.45 -38.11 -46.91
C VAL A 305 4.69 -36.89 -47.83
N PRO A 306 5.96 -36.50 -48.08
CA PRO A 306 6.28 -35.47 -49.06
C PRO A 306 6.02 -36.01 -50.47
N TYR A 307 5.24 -35.27 -51.26
CA TYR A 307 4.65 -35.79 -52.50
C TYR A 307 4.70 -34.79 -53.65
N GLY A 308 5.88 -34.20 -53.89
CA GLY A 308 6.07 -33.36 -55.06
C GLY A 308 5.83 -31.87 -54.82
N THR A 309 5.86 -31.14 -55.93
CA THR A 309 5.68 -29.67 -56.02
C THR A 309 4.49 -29.29 -56.89
N SER A 310 3.60 -30.23 -57.16
CA SER A 310 2.34 -30.01 -57.89
C SER A 310 1.16 -29.98 -56.91
N GLU A 311 0.07 -29.33 -57.32
CA GLU A 311 -1.18 -29.29 -56.57
C GLU A 311 -1.67 -30.73 -56.22
N PRO A 312 -2.35 -30.93 -55.07
CA PRO A 312 -2.85 -32.24 -54.67
C PRO A 312 -3.67 -32.93 -55.77
N ALA A 313 -3.21 -34.10 -56.22
CA ALA A 313 -3.93 -34.96 -57.15
C ALA A 313 -4.75 -36.06 -56.44
N LEU A 314 -4.47 -36.32 -55.16
CA LEU A 314 -5.17 -37.30 -54.33
C LEU A 314 -6.00 -36.55 -53.29
N GLU A 315 -7.24 -36.99 -53.11
CA GLU A 315 -8.19 -36.40 -52.16
C GLU A 315 -8.08 -37.06 -50.78
N ILE A 316 -8.61 -36.39 -49.75
CA ILE A 316 -8.81 -36.98 -48.43
C ILE A 316 -9.70 -38.24 -48.57
N GLY A 317 -9.29 -39.33 -47.93
CA GLY A 317 -9.89 -40.67 -48.04
C GLY A 317 -9.25 -41.57 -49.10
N ALA A 318 -8.37 -41.06 -49.96
CA ALA A 318 -7.62 -41.89 -50.90
C ALA A 318 -6.51 -42.69 -50.19
N ALA A 319 -6.12 -43.82 -50.78
CA ALA A 319 -5.05 -44.66 -50.26
C ALA A 319 -3.67 -44.17 -50.72
N LEU A 320 -2.72 -44.07 -49.80
CA LEU A 320 -1.31 -43.76 -50.08
C LEU A 320 -0.43 -44.56 -49.11
N ASN A 321 0.64 -45.17 -49.62
CA ASN A 321 1.58 -45.97 -48.82
C ASN A 321 0.91 -46.98 -47.88
N GLY A 322 -0.19 -47.61 -48.30
CA GLY A 322 -0.90 -48.61 -47.50
C GLY A 322 -1.82 -48.05 -46.40
N GLY A 323 -1.93 -46.73 -46.24
CA GLY A 323 -2.87 -46.07 -45.32
C GLY A 323 -3.85 -45.14 -46.03
N GLU A 324 -4.68 -44.44 -45.26
CA GLU A 324 -5.69 -43.49 -45.75
C GLU A 324 -5.23 -42.04 -45.56
N ILE A 325 -5.35 -41.20 -46.58
CA ILE A 325 -5.07 -39.76 -46.48
C ILE A 325 -6.15 -39.10 -45.62
N VAL A 326 -5.75 -38.47 -44.51
CA VAL A 326 -6.66 -37.80 -43.56
C VAL A 326 -6.52 -36.29 -43.50
N ASP A 327 -5.40 -35.75 -43.99
CA ASP A 327 -5.17 -34.30 -44.11
C ASP A 327 -4.18 -34.04 -45.25
N ILE A 328 -4.16 -32.81 -45.75
CA ILE A 328 -3.30 -32.34 -46.83
C ILE A 328 -2.66 -31.02 -46.40
N SER A 329 -1.37 -30.86 -46.67
CA SER A 329 -0.67 -29.58 -46.55
C SER A 329 -0.04 -29.21 -47.88
N TRP A 330 -0.46 -28.08 -48.42
CA TRP A 330 -0.02 -27.54 -49.69
C TRP A 330 0.18 -26.02 -49.54
N ASP A 331 1.38 -25.54 -49.82
CA ASP A 331 1.76 -24.12 -49.71
C ASP A 331 2.01 -23.46 -51.08
N GLU A 332 1.44 -24.04 -52.15
CA GLU A 332 1.69 -23.69 -53.55
C GLU A 332 3.09 -24.06 -54.08
N GLN A 333 3.97 -24.63 -53.24
CA GLN A 333 5.33 -25.02 -53.64
C GLN A 333 5.65 -26.48 -53.30
N LYS A 334 5.19 -26.98 -52.16
CA LYS A 334 5.48 -28.32 -51.64
C LYS A 334 4.22 -28.98 -51.10
N LEU A 335 3.99 -30.21 -51.54
CA LEU A 335 2.85 -31.02 -51.16
C LEU A 335 3.24 -32.07 -50.13
N PHE A 336 2.41 -32.20 -49.09
CA PHE A 336 2.52 -33.25 -48.08
C PHE A 336 1.16 -33.85 -47.78
N TYR A 337 1.08 -35.17 -47.79
CA TYR A 337 -0.09 -35.92 -47.36
C TYR A 337 0.08 -36.45 -45.95
N TYR A 338 -0.98 -36.39 -45.15
CA TYR A 338 -1.04 -37.01 -43.84
C TYR A 338 -1.78 -38.32 -43.98
N VAL A 339 -1.08 -39.44 -43.75
CA VAL A 339 -1.58 -40.79 -44.00
C VAL A 339 -1.76 -41.51 -42.67
N LYS A 340 -2.99 -41.93 -42.37
CA LYS A 340 -3.37 -42.66 -41.17
C LYS A 340 -3.35 -44.17 -41.41
N TYR A 341 -2.94 -44.92 -40.38
CA TYR A 341 -2.98 -46.37 -40.37
C TYR A 341 -3.88 -46.86 -39.23
N ASP A 342 -4.84 -47.73 -39.54
CA ASP A 342 -5.79 -48.27 -38.56
C ASP A 342 -5.33 -49.58 -37.92
N GLU A 343 -4.19 -50.13 -38.37
CA GLU A 343 -3.58 -51.33 -37.83
C GLU A 343 -2.16 -51.04 -37.33
N ASP A 344 -1.69 -51.87 -36.39
CA ASP A 344 -0.30 -51.85 -35.93
C ASP A 344 0.62 -52.30 -37.07
N ILE A 345 1.66 -51.52 -37.37
CA ILE A 345 2.69 -51.89 -38.35
C ILE A 345 3.97 -52.19 -37.58
N THR A 346 4.54 -53.38 -37.80
CA THR A 346 5.70 -53.85 -37.05
C THR A 346 6.88 -54.15 -37.96
N THR A 347 8.08 -54.14 -37.38
CA THR A 347 9.32 -54.40 -38.11
C THR A 347 10.40 -54.89 -37.15
N ASP A 348 11.14 -55.92 -37.57
CA ASP A 348 12.20 -56.58 -36.81
C ASP A 348 13.56 -56.18 -37.39
N TYR A 349 14.46 -55.78 -36.49
CA TYR A 349 15.77 -55.22 -36.82
C TYR A 349 16.94 -56.01 -36.21
N SER A 350 16.69 -57.22 -35.72
CA SER A 350 17.64 -58.03 -34.96
C SER A 350 18.93 -58.44 -35.70
N GLY A 351 18.99 -58.34 -37.03
CA GLY A 351 20.15 -58.72 -37.86
C GLY A 351 21.22 -57.65 -38.09
N HIS A 352 21.15 -56.49 -37.42
CA HIS A 352 21.97 -55.31 -37.76
C HIS A 352 22.97 -54.95 -36.66
N THR A 353 24.04 -54.23 -37.02
CA THR A 353 25.07 -53.76 -36.08
C THR A 353 24.59 -52.60 -35.22
N ASN A 354 25.27 -52.35 -34.10
CA ASN A 354 24.99 -51.20 -33.22
C ASN A 354 25.08 -49.87 -33.98
N ASP A 355 23.96 -49.14 -34.07
CA ASP A 355 23.91 -47.81 -34.69
C ASP A 355 22.67 -47.02 -34.22
N ASN A 356 22.62 -45.73 -34.54
CA ASN A 356 21.39 -44.95 -34.49
C ASN A 356 20.72 -45.01 -35.86
N VAL A 357 19.42 -45.26 -35.85
CA VAL A 357 18.63 -45.40 -37.07
C VAL A 357 17.45 -44.46 -37.08
N ILE A 358 17.12 -44.00 -38.28
CA ILE A 358 15.90 -43.28 -38.56
C ILE A 358 14.90 -44.29 -39.12
N VAL A 359 13.68 -44.30 -38.59
CA VAL A 359 12.59 -45.17 -39.03
C VAL A 359 11.55 -44.34 -39.79
N TYR A 360 11.04 -44.89 -40.89
CA TYR A 360 10.07 -44.26 -41.79
C TYR A 360 9.29 -45.32 -42.58
N LEU A 361 8.24 -44.92 -43.30
CA LEU A 361 7.46 -45.83 -44.14
C LEU A 361 7.89 -45.77 -45.60
N GLN A 362 8.00 -46.94 -46.22
CA GLN A 362 8.18 -47.07 -47.68
C GLN A 362 6.84 -46.90 -48.43
N ASP A 363 6.91 -46.80 -49.75
CA ASP A 363 5.75 -46.65 -50.68
C ASP A 363 4.68 -47.75 -50.59
N THR A 364 4.99 -48.88 -49.99
CA THR A 364 4.07 -50.01 -49.81
C THR A 364 3.53 -50.14 -48.38
N GLY A 365 3.87 -49.22 -47.48
CA GLY A 365 3.31 -49.17 -46.13
C GLY A 365 3.99 -50.05 -45.08
N ASN A 366 5.19 -50.56 -45.37
CA ASN A 366 6.01 -51.22 -44.36
C ASN A 366 6.97 -50.23 -43.69
N LEU A 367 7.28 -50.48 -42.42
CA LEU A 367 8.32 -49.75 -41.71
C LEU A 367 9.71 -50.23 -42.13
N ILE A 368 10.53 -49.26 -42.55
CA ILE A 368 11.93 -49.45 -42.88
C ILE A 368 12.78 -48.42 -42.15
N TYR A 369 14.10 -48.54 -42.29
CA TYR A 369 15.07 -47.78 -41.54
C TYR A 369 16.33 -47.61 -42.35
N GLU A 370 17.06 -46.56 -42.00
CA GLU A 370 18.44 -46.37 -42.41
C GLU A 370 19.25 -45.87 -41.24
N ASN A 371 20.55 -46.15 -41.26
CA ASN A 371 21.47 -45.51 -40.34
C ASN A 371 21.33 -43.99 -40.50
N VAL A 372 21.36 -43.26 -39.39
CA VAL A 372 21.22 -41.80 -39.43
C VAL A 372 22.30 -41.16 -40.33
N SER A 373 23.50 -41.75 -40.36
CA SER A 373 24.62 -41.38 -41.23
C SER A 373 24.42 -41.72 -42.72
N ALA A 374 23.41 -42.51 -43.05
CA ALA A 374 23.00 -42.86 -44.42
C ALA A 374 21.72 -42.14 -44.85
N CYS A 375 21.24 -41.17 -44.06
CA CYS A 375 20.15 -40.28 -44.43
C CYS A 375 20.70 -38.95 -44.94
N TYR A 376 20.18 -38.47 -46.08
CA TYR A 376 20.63 -37.26 -46.76
C TYR A 376 19.46 -36.36 -47.10
N SER A 377 19.72 -35.07 -47.25
CA SER A 377 18.77 -34.14 -47.86
C SER A 377 19.52 -33.05 -48.62
N ASP A 378 19.23 -32.91 -49.90
CA ASP A 378 19.80 -31.87 -50.76
C ASP A 378 19.01 -31.82 -52.07
N SER A 379 19.28 -30.81 -52.88
CA SER A 379 18.81 -30.66 -54.26
C SER A 379 19.41 -31.69 -55.23
N ALA A 380 20.53 -32.31 -54.86
CA ALA A 380 21.20 -33.33 -55.67
C ALA A 380 21.34 -34.64 -54.90
N LYS A 381 21.13 -35.75 -55.61
CA LYS A 381 21.26 -37.10 -55.05
C LYS A 381 22.68 -37.34 -54.51
N PRO A 382 22.84 -37.93 -53.31
CA PRO A 382 24.14 -38.31 -52.78
C PRO A 382 24.81 -39.41 -53.63
N SER A 383 26.12 -39.26 -53.87
CA SER A 383 26.93 -40.26 -54.57
C SER A 383 27.63 -41.20 -53.58
N VAL A 384 26.86 -42.13 -53.01
CA VAL A 384 27.34 -43.10 -51.99
C VAL A 384 27.08 -44.54 -52.41
N SER A 385 27.95 -45.46 -51.98
CA SER A 385 27.91 -46.89 -52.32
C SER A 385 27.40 -47.74 -51.15
N THR A 386 26.35 -47.27 -50.50
CA THR A 386 25.66 -47.93 -49.37
C THR A 386 24.15 -47.79 -49.55
N TYR A 387 23.36 -48.59 -48.86
CA TYR A 387 21.94 -48.27 -48.69
C TYR A 387 21.83 -46.86 -48.10
N ASN A 388 20.93 -46.05 -48.64
CA ASN A 388 20.76 -44.67 -48.22
C ASN A 388 19.36 -44.17 -48.56
N THR A 389 18.93 -43.19 -47.78
CA THR A 389 17.67 -42.48 -48.00
C THR A 389 17.94 -41.02 -48.21
N TRP A 390 17.28 -40.45 -49.22
CA TRP A 390 17.49 -39.09 -49.65
C TRP A 390 16.16 -38.36 -49.74
N TYR A 391 16.07 -37.24 -49.02
CA TYR A 391 15.04 -36.22 -49.25
C TYR A 391 15.52 -35.24 -50.30
N ASP A 392 14.92 -35.31 -51.48
CA ASP A 392 15.17 -34.34 -52.54
C ASP A 392 14.41 -33.05 -52.20
N THR A 393 15.16 -32.01 -51.82
CA THR A 393 14.57 -30.73 -51.41
C THR A 393 13.95 -29.96 -52.57
N THR A 394 14.32 -30.29 -53.81
CA THR A 394 13.81 -29.67 -55.04
C THR A 394 12.51 -30.33 -55.48
N SER A 395 12.50 -31.66 -55.57
CA SER A 395 11.29 -32.39 -55.97
C SER A 395 10.32 -32.62 -54.81
N ASN A 396 10.73 -32.38 -53.56
CA ASN A 396 9.94 -32.63 -52.36
C ASN A 396 9.44 -34.09 -52.30
N THR A 397 10.36 -35.03 -52.46
CA THR A 397 10.08 -36.47 -52.33
C THR A 397 11.20 -37.17 -51.58
N ILE A 398 10.89 -38.28 -50.93
CA ILE A 398 11.89 -39.14 -50.28
C ILE A 398 12.00 -40.44 -51.03
N ALA A 399 13.23 -40.83 -51.33
CA ALA A 399 13.56 -42.07 -52.00
C ALA A 399 14.64 -42.84 -51.25
N ARG A 400 14.58 -44.17 -51.35
CA ARG A 400 15.61 -45.08 -50.87
C ARG A 400 16.36 -45.68 -52.06
N TYR A 401 17.69 -45.75 -51.94
CA TYR A 401 18.55 -46.38 -52.93
C TYR A 401 19.31 -47.56 -52.33
N THR A 402 19.53 -48.57 -53.15
CA THR A 402 20.38 -49.71 -52.81
C THR A 402 21.85 -49.30 -52.73
N ASN A 403 22.69 -50.19 -52.19
CA ASN A 403 24.15 -50.02 -52.18
C ASN A 403 24.81 -49.92 -53.57
N THR A 404 24.09 -50.26 -54.65
CA THR A 404 24.53 -50.07 -56.04
C THR A 404 24.04 -48.76 -56.64
N GLY A 405 23.32 -47.93 -55.88
CA GLY A 405 22.74 -46.67 -56.32
C GLY A 405 21.42 -46.80 -57.09
N THR A 406 20.84 -48.01 -57.16
CA THR A 406 19.54 -48.26 -57.83
C THR A 406 18.39 -47.78 -56.95
N LEU A 407 17.37 -47.17 -57.54
CA LEU A 407 16.15 -46.77 -56.82
C LEU A 407 15.43 -48.02 -56.32
N GLU A 408 15.16 -48.09 -55.02
CA GLU A 408 14.43 -49.20 -54.39
C GLU A 408 12.99 -48.80 -54.08
N PHE A 409 12.80 -47.66 -53.42
CA PHE A 409 11.49 -47.11 -53.05
C PHE A 409 11.44 -45.61 -53.34
N GLN A 410 10.27 -45.11 -53.69
CA GLN A 410 10.01 -43.67 -53.91
C GLN A 410 8.88 -43.21 -52.97
N ASN A 411 8.64 -41.90 -52.85
CA ASN A 411 7.52 -41.32 -52.08
C ASN A 411 7.41 -41.91 -50.65
N CYS A 412 8.55 -42.19 -50.04
CA CYS A 412 8.59 -42.65 -48.65
C CYS A 412 8.13 -41.53 -47.72
N SER A 413 7.67 -41.88 -46.52
CA SER A 413 7.28 -40.87 -45.53
C SER A 413 8.49 -40.06 -45.04
N LEU A 414 8.22 -38.87 -44.49
CA LEU A 414 9.14 -38.26 -43.55
C LEU A 414 9.39 -39.24 -42.39
N PRO A 415 10.58 -39.19 -41.78
CA PRO A 415 10.84 -39.99 -40.61
C PRO A 415 9.84 -39.81 -39.48
N ILE A 416 9.65 -40.89 -38.72
CA ILE A 416 8.70 -40.94 -37.61
C ILE A 416 9.38 -41.01 -36.24
N CYS A 417 10.59 -41.56 -36.16
CA CYS A 417 11.38 -41.61 -34.94
C CYS A 417 12.86 -41.90 -35.22
N VAL A 418 13.69 -41.63 -34.20
CA VAL A 418 15.08 -42.11 -34.11
C VAL A 418 15.15 -43.21 -33.05
N GLY A 419 15.78 -44.33 -33.38
CA GLY A 419 16.00 -45.44 -32.47
C GLY A 419 17.48 -45.81 -32.34
N SER A 420 17.83 -46.52 -31.27
CA SER A 420 19.14 -47.17 -31.11
C SER A 420 19.03 -48.66 -31.32
N LEU A 421 19.81 -49.17 -32.28
CA LEU A 421 19.95 -50.60 -32.55
C LEU A 421 21.01 -51.23 -31.65
N LEU A 422 20.71 -52.44 -31.19
CA LEU A 422 21.66 -53.33 -30.55
C LEU A 422 21.76 -54.63 -31.37
N GLU A 423 22.99 -55.02 -31.68
CA GLU A 423 23.29 -56.22 -32.47
C GLU A 423 22.67 -57.48 -31.86
N GLY A 424 22.03 -58.28 -32.71
CA GLY A 424 21.32 -59.50 -32.31
C GLY A 424 20.03 -59.26 -31.52
N THR A 425 19.66 -58.00 -31.26
CA THR A 425 18.48 -57.66 -30.45
C THR A 425 17.46 -56.80 -31.21
N GLY A 426 17.87 -55.88 -32.08
CA GLY A 426 16.97 -54.95 -32.78
C GLY A 426 16.94 -53.58 -32.11
N ILE A 427 15.85 -52.81 -32.26
CA ILE A 427 15.79 -51.48 -31.62
C ILE A 427 15.49 -51.66 -30.13
N THR A 428 16.37 -51.12 -29.28
CA THR A 428 16.28 -51.23 -27.82
C THR A 428 15.82 -49.95 -27.14
N LEU A 429 15.92 -48.82 -27.83
CA LEU A 429 15.57 -47.50 -27.30
C LEU A 429 14.99 -46.63 -28.42
N ILE A 430 13.89 -45.93 -28.13
CA ILE A 430 13.43 -44.79 -28.93
C ILE A 430 14.07 -43.54 -28.33
N LYS A 431 14.85 -42.83 -29.13
CA LYS A 431 15.46 -41.56 -28.72
C LYS A 431 14.48 -40.41 -28.88
N ASN A 432 13.87 -40.30 -30.05
CA ASN A 432 12.98 -39.18 -30.39
C ASN A 432 11.81 -39.72 -31.20
N ILE A 433 10.60 -39.25 -30.90
CA ILE A 433 9.40 -39.43 -31.73
C ILE A 433 9.13 -38.09 -32.40
N PHE A 434 8.99 -38.08 -33.73
CA PHE A 434 8.84 -36.84 -34.49
C PHE A 434 7.38 -36.38 -34.54
N ASN A 435 6.92 -35.86 -33.42
CA ASN A 435 5.65 -35.14 -33.27
C ASN A 435 5.92 -33.62 -33.26
N GLY A 436 5.31 -32.88 -34.18
CA GLY A 436 5.54 -31.44 -34.34
C GLY A 436 6.83 -31.07 -35.08
N PHE A 437 7.95 -31.74 -34.77
CA PHE A 437 9.24 -31.47 -35.40
C PHE A 437 10.01 -32.76 -35.67
N GLY A 438 10.85 -32.74 -36.70
CA GLY A 438 11.77 -33.84 -36.98
C GLY A 438 12.82 -33.44 -38.01
N PHE A 439 13.64 -34.40 -38.40
CA PHE A 439 14.69 -34.17 -39.38
C PHE A 439 14.99 -35.37 -40.28
N ILE A 440 15.56 -35.08 -41.45
CA ILE A 440 16.17 -36.06 -42.37
C ILE A 440 17.39 -35.40 -43.01
N GLY A 441 18.55 -36.06 -42.91
CA GLY A 441 19.82 -35.48 -43.34
C GLY A 441 20.07 -34.11 -42.71
N SER A 442 20.06 -33.06 -43.52
CA SER A 442 20.34 -31.65 -43.16
C SER A 442 19.08 -30.83 -42.98
N THR A 443 17.93 -31.43 -43.24
CA THR A 443 16.64 -30.73 -43.30
C THR A 443 15.84 -31.03 -42.06
N ILE A 444 15.42 -29.97 -41.38
CA ILE A 444 14.40 -30.02 -40.33
C ILE A 444 13.04 -29.69 -40.92
N TRP A 445 11.97 -30.12 -40.24
CA TRP A 445 10.63 -29.62 -40.53
C TRP A 445 9.89 -29.19 -39.26
N CYS A 446 8.95 -28.27 -39.44
CA CYS A 446 7.93 -27.88 -38.48
C CYS A 446 6.57 -28.29 -39.04
N ASP A 447 5.87 -29.16 -38.33
CA ASP A 447 4.58 -29.72 -38.72
C ASP A 447 3.46 -28.65 -38.67
N LYS A 448 2.42 -28.86 -39.48
CA LYS A 448 1.18 -28.10 -39.41
C LYS A 448 0.49 -28.36 -38.08
N GLY A 449 0.06 -27.28 -37.43
CA GLY A 449 -0.65 -27.30 -36.15
C GLY A 449 0.23 -27.06 -34.92
N VAL A 450 1.56 -26.94 -35.08
CA VAL A 450 2.45 -26.49 -34.01
C VAL A 450 2.08 -25.04 -33.63
N LYS A 451 1.92 -24.79 -32.33
CA LYS A 451 1.60 -23.46 -31.79
C LYS A 451 2.68 -22.93 -30.88
N GLY A 452 2.85 -21.62 -30.85
CA GLY A 452 3.77 -20.97 -29.93
C GLY A 452 3.54 -19.48 -29.75
N LEU A 453 4.26 -18.91 -28.80
CA LEU A 453 4.26 -17.50 -28.45
C LEU A 453 5.59 -16.86 -28.86
N VAL A 454 5.52 -15.95 -29.83
CA VAL A 454 6.66 -15.17 -30.31
C VAL A 454 6.87 -13.95 -29.43
N PRO A 455 8.09 -13.68 -28.96
CA PRO A 455 8.42 -12.43 -28.31
C PRO A 455 8.28 -11.24 -29.29
N ASN A 456 7.38 -10.31 -28.99
CA ASN A 456 7.08 -9.16 -29.84
C ASN A 456 6.89 -7.84 -29.05
N GLY A 457 7.78 -7.61 -28.09
CA GLY A 457 7.78 -6.39 -27.30
C GLY A 457 6.93 -6.50 -26.03
N ARG A 458 6.70 -5.34 -25.41
CA ARG A 458 5.82 -5.17 -24.26
C ARG A 458 4.75 -4.13 -24.55
N ASN A 459 3.58 -4.30 -23.95
CA ASN A 459 2.51 -3.31 -23.98
C ASN A 459 2.87 -2.09 -23.11
N ALA A 460 2.08 -1.02 -23.20
CA ALA A 460 2.31 0.22 -22.44
C ALA A 460 2.26 0.01 -20.91
N ASP A 461 1.53 -1.00 -20.45
CA ASP A 461 1.43 -1.42 -19.04
C ASP A 461 2.61 -2.30 -18.57
N GLY A 462 3.55 -2.62 -19.46
CA GLY A 462 4.71 -3.47 -19.19
C GLY A 462 4.48 -4.97 -19.35
N SER A 463 3.25 -5.40 -19.66
CA SER A 463 2.93 -6.80 -19.95
C SER A 463 3.58 -7.28 -21.27
N LEU A 464 3.73 -8.61 -21.43
CA LEU A 464 4.27 -9.21 -22.65
C LEU A 464 3.31 -9.02 -23.82
N ASN A 465 3.79 -8.44 -24.92
CA ASN A 465 3.05 -8.32 -26.17
C ASN A 465 3.45 -9.46 -27.12
N ASN A 466 3.05 -10.69 -26.83
CA ASN A 466 3.42 -11.84 -27.65
C ASN A 466 2.52 -11.96 -28.88
N ILE A 467 3.07 -12.51 -29.96
CA ILE A 467 2.26 -12.97 -31.09
C ILE A 467 2.02 -14.46 -30.89
N GLU A 468 0.76 -14.85 -30.74
CA GLU A 468 0.37 -16.26 -30.81
C GLU A 468 0.32 -16.68 -32.28
N ILE A 469 1.05 -17.74 -32.61
CA ILE A 469 1.14 -18.26 -33.97
C ILE A 469 0.83 -19.75 -33.98
N THR A 470 0.23 -20.19 -35.08
CA THR A 470 0.02 -21.60 -35.40
C THR A 470 0.57 -21.84 -36.78
N ASN A 471 1.44 -22.85 -36.93
CA ASN A 471 1.98 -23.22 -38.23
C ASN A 471 0.87 -23.81 -39.12
N GLN A 472 0.55 -23.14 -40.22
CA GLN A 472 -0.62 -23.48 -41.04
C GLN A 472 -0.35 -24.62 -42.03
N VAL A 473 0.91 -24.76 -42.43
CA VAL A 473 1.39 -25.76 -43.39
C VAL A 473 2.68 -26.34 -42.85
N ILE A 474 3.01 -27.60 -43.20
CA ILE A 474 4.34 -28.11 -42.85
C ILE A 474 5.40 -27.31 -43.61
N THR A 475 6.43 -26.87 -42.88
CA THR A 475 7.56 -26.12 -43.45
C THR A 475 8.85 -26.89 -43.27
N THR A 476 9.74 -26.82 -44.25
CA THR A 476 11.03 -27.51 -44.23
C THR A 476 12.17 -26.52 -44.39
N PHE A 477 13.28 -26.73 -43.67
CA PHE A 477 14.46 -25.89 -43.78
C PHE A 477 15.73 -26.72 -43.82
N ALA A 478 16.46 -26.59 -44.93
CA ALA A 478 17.69 -27.32 -45.19
C ALA A 478 18.91 -26.47 -44.83
N ARG A 479 19.86 -27.06 -44.12
CA ARG A 479 21.18 -26.46 -43.94
C ARG A 479 22.05 -26.69 -45.18
N THR A 480 22.73 -25.65 -45.64
CA THR A 480 23.55 -25.66 -46.88
C THR A 480 25.06 -25.53 -46.66
N TRP A 481 25.55 -25.56 -45.41
CA TRP A 481 26.98 -25.41 -45.08
C TRP A 481 27.51 -26.52 -44.15
N SER A 482 28.84 -26.70 -44.16
CA SER A 482 29.56 -27.70 -43.37
C SER A 482 29.73 -27.30 -41.90
N VAL A 483 29.85 -28.31 -41.04
CA VAL A 483 29.97 -28.18 -39.58
C VAL A 483 30.86 -29.29 -39.04
N VAL A 484 31.43 -29.10 -37.85
CA VAL A 484 32.31 -30.10 -37.23
C VAL A 484 31.47 -31.19 -36.55
N GLU A 485 32.00 -32.42 -36.52
CA GLU A 485 31.42 -33.55 -35.79
C GLU A 485 31.10 -33.20 -34.33
N GLY A 486 29.93 -33.61 -33.85
CA GLY A 486 29.50 -33.37 -32.48
C GLY A 486 29.13 -31.92 -32.16
N GLN A 487 29.31 -30.97 -33.09
CA GLN A 487 28.88 -29.58 -32.90
C GLN A 487 27.36 -29.52 -32.73
N THR A 488 26.93 -28.79 -31.71
CA THR A 488 25.52 -28.47 -31.48
C THR A 488 25.17 -27.17 -32.19
N GLN A 489 24.10 -27.16 -32.97
CA GLN A 489 23.52 -25.97 -33.56
C GLN A 489 22.15 -25.72 -32.99
N GLN A 490 21.89 -24.46 -32.72
CA GLN A 490 20.63 -23.99 -32.18
C GLN A 490 19.65 -23.72 -33.32
N ILE A 491 18.37 -23.92 -33.05
CA ILE A 491 17.30 -23.87 -34.04
C ILE A 491 16.19 -22.96 -33.55
N SER A 492 15.78 -22.03 -34.41
CA SER A 492 14.58 -21.22 -34.22
C SER A 492 13.70 -21.26 -35.45
N CYS A 493 12.40 -21.14 -35.21
CA CYS A 493 11.45 -20.83 -36.25
C CYS A 493 11.31 -19.32 -36.36
N SER A 494 11.51 -18.75 -37.54
CA SER A 494 11.07 -17.39 -37.80
C SER A 494 9.55 -17.32 -37.73
N ALA A 495 9.06 -16.18 -37.31
CA ALA A 495 7.64 -15.95 -37.17
C ALA A 495 7.23 -14.67 -37.88
N SER A 496 6.08 -14.71 -38.50
CA SER A 496 5.32 -13.54 -38.92
C SER A 496 4.07 -13.42 -38.04
N SER A 497 3.21 -12.45 -38.33
CA SER A 497 1.93 -12.29 -37.64
C SER A 497 0.99 -13.50 -37.77
N THR A 498 1.21 -14.38 -38.76
CA THR A 498 0.27 -15.47 -39.10
C THR A 498 0.91 -16.83 -39.27
N ASP A 499 2.24 -16.91 -39.34
CA ASP A 499 2.92 -18.13 -39.78
C ASP A 499 4.31 -18.29 -39.13
N ILE A 500 4.74 -19.54 -38.98
CA ILE A 500 6.01 -19.94 -38.38
C ILE A 500 6.76 -20.83 -39.35
N LYS A 501 8.02 -20.50 -39.64
CA LYS A 501 8.85 -21.28 -40.56
C LYS A 501 10.14 -21.65 -39.89
N ALA A 502 10.55 -22.90 -39.99
CA ALA A 502 11.94 -23.25 -39.67
C ALA A 502 12.86 -22.40 -40.56
N ASP A 503 13.81 -21.67 -39.98
CA ASP A 503 14.53 -20.63 -40.74
C ASP A 503 15.96 -20.35 -40.25
N TYR A 504 16.26 -20.64 -38.98
CA TYR A 504 17.56 -20.29 -38.41
C TYR A 504 18.30 -21.49 -37.83
N PHE A 505 19.50 -21.73 -38.37
CA PHE A 505 20.59 -22.42 -37.68
C PHE A 505 21.60 -21.40 -37.19
N TYR A 506 22.01 -21.50 -35.94
CA TYR A 506 22.97 -20.58 -35.36
C TYR A 506 23.83 -21.25 -34.28
N GLU A 507 24.94 -20.60 -33.94
CA GLU A 507 26.00 -21.18 -33.13
C GLU A 507 25.72 -21.07 -31.63
N ALA A 508 25.02 -20.02 -31.20
CA ALA A 508 24.72 -19.80 -29.80
C ALA A 508 23.36 -19.14 -29.58
N TYR A 509 22.64 -19.64 -28.58
CA TYR A 509 21.42 -19.06 -28.07
C TYR A 509 21.69 -18.40 -26.72
N LEU A 510 21.22 -17.17 -26.52
CA LEU A 510 21.42 -16.42 -25.29
C LEU A 510 20.10 -15.82 -24.81
N GLU A 511 19.85 -15.88 -23.51
CA GLU A 511 18.71 -15.21 -22.85
C GLU A 511 19.22 -14.22 -21.81
N GLN A 512 19.18 -12.92 -22.12
CA GLN A 512 19.73 -11.88 -21.26
C GLN A 512 19.18 -10.49 -21.63
N ASP A 513 19.37 -9.50 -20.76
CA ASP A 513 18.74 -8.18 -20.92
C ASP A 513 19.60 -7.17 -21.69
N THR A 514 20.80 -7.59 -22.11
CA THR A 514 21.79 -6.74 -22.76
C THR A 514 22.42 -7.46 -23.96
N PHE A 515 22.91 -6.68 -24.92
CA PHE A 515 23.60 -7.23 -26.08
C PHE A 515 25.01 -7.70 -25.69
N PRO A 516 25.39 -8.95 -25.97
CA PRO A 516 26.73 -9.45 -25.66
C PRO A 516 27.76 -8.84 -26.61
N ASN A 517 28.97 -8.59 -26.11
CA ASN A 517 30.12 -8.23 -26.94
C ASN A 517 30.80 -9.50 -27.49
N LYS A 518 30.07 -10.23 -28.34
CA LYS A 518 30.54 -11.44 -29.02
C LYS A 518 30.22 -11.31 -30.51
N GLN A 519 31.03 -11.90 -31.37
CA GLN A 519 30.78 -12.01 -32.80
C GLN A 519 30.48 -13.47 -33.16
N GLY A 520 29.56 -13.67 -34.10
CA GLY A 520 29.19 -14.98 -34.65
C GLY A 520 27.73 -15.01 -35.07
N HIS A 521 27.26 -16.17 -35.50
CA HIS A 521 25.83 -16.40 -35.74
C HIS A 521 25.13 -16.66 -34.40
N ILE A 522 24.57 -15.63 -33.78
CA ILE A 522 24.02 -15.67 -32.42
C ILE A 522 22.57 -15.20 -32.43
N MET A 523 21.71 -15.94 -31.74
CA MET A 523 20.36 -15.51 -31.43
C MET A 523 20.29 -15.09 -29.97
N LEU A 524 19.77 -13.89 -29.72
CA LEU A 524 19.58 -13.30 -28.40
C LEU A 524 18.08 -13.10 -28.16
N TYR A 525 17.56 -13.71 -27.10
CA TYR A 525 16.32 -13.30 -26.49
C TYR A 525 16.58 -12.21 -25.46
N ASN A 526 16.16 -10.99 -25.79
CA ASN A 526 16.20 -9.87 -24.87
C ASN A 526 14.96 -9.90 -23.97
N ARG A 527 15.12 -10.36 -22.72
CA ARG A 527 14.00 -10.57 -21.78
C ARG A 527 13.40 -9.25 -21.30
N ARG A 528 14.22 -8.19 -21.23
CA ARG A 528 13.75 -6.84 -20.89
C ARG A 528 12.81 -6.32 -21.97
N GLU A 529 13.19 -6.45 -23.22
CA GLU A 529 12.41 -5.94 -24.36
C GLU A 529 11.35 -6.93 -24.83
N ASN A 530 11.42 -8.19 -24.41
CA ASN A 530 10.63 -9.30 -24.96
C ASN A 530 10.76 -9.38 -26.49
N LYS A 531 12.00 -9.40 -27.00
CA LYS A 531 12.29 -9.44 -28.44
C LYS A 531 13.45 -10.37 -28.74
N HIS A 532 13.43 -10.97 -29.93
CA HIS A 532 14.55 -11.72 -30.46
C HIS A 532 15.39 -10.87 -31.39
N TYR A 533 16.70 -11.05 -31.30
CA TYR A 533 17.69 -10.43 -32.16
C TYR A 533 18.64 -11.48 -32.70
N PHE A 534 18.98 -11.37 -33.97
CA PHE A 534 20.00 -12.18 -34.61
C PHE A 534 21.21 -11.32 -34.98
N GLN A 535 22.39 -11.86 -34.75
CA GLN A 535 23.66 -11.30 -35.20
C GLN A 535 24.26 -12.20 -36.28
N ASP A 536 24.74 -11.60 -37.37
CA ASP A 536 25.60 -12.28 -38.32
C ASP A 536 27.09 -12.02 -38.02
N ASN A 537 27.98 -12.60 -38.81
CA ASN A 537 29.44 -12.44 -38.65
C ASN A 537 29.93 -10.98 -38.81
N ASN A 538 29.08 -10.04 -39.24
CA ASN A 538 29.43 -8.64 -39.44
C ASN A 538 29.11 -7.76 -38.20
N ASN A 539 28.78 -8.38 -37.07
CA ASN A 539 28.55 -7.71 -35.78
C ASN A 539 27.33 -6.77 -35.77
N SER A 540 26.38 -6.95 -36.69
CA SER A 540 25.14 -6.17 -36.75
C SER A 540 23.97 -6.97 -36.18
N TRP A 541 23.32 -6.42 -35.15
CA TRP A 541 22.11 -7.01 -34.57
C TRP A 541 20.88 -6.54 -35.35
N ARG A 542 20.03 -7.49 -35.75
CA ARG A 542 18.72 -7.21 -36.34
C ARG A 542 17.63 -7.89 -35.54
N GLU A 543 16.49 -7.21 -35.40
CA GLU A 543 15.29 -7.81 -34.83
C GLU A 543 14.83 -8.97 -35.72
N CYS A 544 14.49 -10.09 -35.08
CA CYS A 544 14.14 -11.33 -35.75
C CYS A 544 13.02 -12.02 -34.98
N PRO A 545 11.74 -11.69 -35.27
CA PRO A 545 10.62 -12.36 -34.64
C PRO A 545 10.73 -13.86 -34.90
N SER A 546 10.90 -14.63 -33.83
CA SER A 546 11.17 -16.06 -33.91
C SER A 546 10.84 -16.74 -32.60
N ILE A 547 10.72 -18.06 -32.61
CA ILE A 547 10.57 -18.89 -31.40
C ILE A 547 11.74 -19.85 -31.36
N TYR A 548 12.41 -19.91 -30.21
CA TYR A 548 13.45 -20.91 -30.00
C TYR A 548 12.83 -22.29 -29.85
N ILE A 549 13.30 -23.25 -30.66
CA ILE A 549 12.75 -24.61 -30.69
C ILE A 549 13.65 -25.56 -29.92
N GLY A 550 14.97 -25.40 -30.05
CA GLY A 550 15.95 -26.28 -29.42
C GLY A 550 17.23 -26.39 -30.22
N PHE A 551 17.81 -27.58 -30.25
CA PHE A 551 19.08 -27.80 -30.93
C PHE A 551 19.14 -29.11 -31.68
N ALA A 552 19.96 -29.13 -32.74
CA ALA A 552 20.38 -30.35 -33.41
C ALA A 552 21.88 -30.57 -33.24
N GLN A 553 22.27 -31.84 -33.19
CA GLN A 553 23.68 -32.23 -33.12
C GLN A 553 24.09 -32.92 -34.42
N ASN A 554 25.33 -32.72 -34.86
CA ASN A 554 25.83 -33.25 -36.13
C ASN A 554 26.53 -34.61 -35.97
N THR A 555 26.37 -35.48 -36.99
CA THR A 555 26.98 -36.83 -37.03
C THR A 555 28.46 -36.84 -37.41
N SER A 556 28.99 -35.85 -38.16
CA SER A 556 30.33 -35.95 -38.79
C SER A 556 30.89 -34.58 -39.24
N ALA A 557 32.22 -34.45 -39.28
CA ALA A 557 32.96 -33.27 -39.77
C ALA A 557 33.17 -33.25 -41.29
N SER A 558 32.95 -34.38 -41.97
CA SER A 558 33.26 -34.59 -43.40
C SER A 558 32.03 -34.63 -44.30
N THR A 559 30.83 -34.58 -43.72
CA THR A 559 29.57 -34.66 -44.44
C THR A 559 28.77 -33.38 -44.17
N ILE A 560 28.58 -32.57 -45.22
CA ILE A 560 27.62 -31.46 -45.14
C ILE A 560 26.27 -32.07 -44.70
N GLY A 561 25.64 -31.46 -43.71
CA GLY A 561 24.20 -31.64 -43.57
C GLY A 561 23.72 -33.03 -43.10
N GLN A 562 24.27 -33.58 -42.02
CA GLN A 562 23.64 -34.73 -41.36
C GLN A 562 23.49 -34.47 -39.85
N MET A 563 22.24 -34.50 -39.38
CA MET A 563 21.88 -34.40 -37.98
C MET A 563 21.78 -35.79 -37.36
N GLN A 564 22.22 -35.94 -36.11
CA GLN A 564 22.15 -37.19 -35.34
C GLN A 564 21.02 -37.20 -34.31
N ASP A 565 20.61 -36.02 -33.87
CA ASP A 565 19.64 -35.80 -32.82
C ASP A 565 19.01 -34.41 -33.00
N LEU A 566 17.75 -34.30 -32.58
CA LEU A 566 16.97 -33.06 -32.53
C LEU A 566 16.30 -32.98 -31.16
N ASN A 567 16.89 -32.20 -30.27
CA ASN A 567 16.34 -31.94 -28.95
C ASN A 567 15.52 -30.67 -29.02
N THR A 568 14.23 -30.82 -29.30
CA THR A 568 13.29 -29.73 -29.11
C THR A 568 13.00 -29.57 -27.62
N TYR A 569 12.96 -28.34 -27.14
CA TYR A 569 12.46 -28.09 -25.80
C TYR A 569 10.98 -28.42 -25.77
N GLN A 570 10.57 -29.22 -24.79
CA GLN A 570 9.16 -29.34 -24.43
C GLN A 570 8.62 -27.95 -24.07
N THR A 571 7.31 -27.74 -24.18
CA THR A 571 6.59 -26.51 -23.79
C THR A 571 7.25 -25.82 -22.59
N PHE A 572 8.15 -24.88 -22.85
CA PHE A 572 9.09 -24.36 -21.86
C PHE A 572 8.58 -23.02 -21.33
N ARG A 573 8.61 -22.86 -20.00
CA ARG A 573 8.26 -21.63 -19.29
C ARG A 573 9.53 -20.79 -19.08
N ALA A 574 9.72 -19.74 -19.87
CA ALA A 574 10.62 -18.66 -19.47
C ALA A 574 9.97 -17.86 -18.32
N LEU A 575 10.53 -17.92 -17.11
CA LEU A 575 10.13 -17.10 -15.98
C LEU A 575 10.53 -15.63 -16.24
N ASP A 576 9.55 -14.71 -16.21
CA ASP A 576 9.78 -13.26 -16.33
C ASP A 576 10.71 -12.73 -15.22
N TYR A 577 11.44 -11.63 -15.47
CA TYR A 577 12.33 -10.97 -14.50
C TYR A 577 11.59 -10.55 -13.20
N SER A 578 10.27 -10.34 -13.28
CA SER A 578 9.40 -10.12 -12.11
C SER A 578 9.28 -11.32 -11.17
N SER A 579 9.57 -12.54 -11.64
CA SER A 579 9.59 -13.75 -10.80
C SER A 579 10.68 -13.73 -9.73
N PHE A 580 11.74 -12.93 -9.90
CA PHE A 580 12.78 -12.76 -8.87
C PHE A 580 12.26 -12.02 -7.64
N LYS A 581 11.18 -11.22 -7.77
CA LYS A 581 10.52 -10.54 -6.65
C LYS A 581 9.59 -11.44 -5.83
N ASN A 582 9.31 -12.67 -6.28
CA ASN A 582 8.48 -13.65 -5.56
C ASN A 582 9.28 -14.69 -4.77
N THR A 583 10.59 -14.50 -4.61
CA THR A 583 11.31 -15.24 -3.56
C THR A 583 10.86 -14.71 -2.19
N PRO A 584 10.50 -15.60 -1.24
CA PRO A 584 10.19 -15.17 0.12
C PRO A 584 11.35 -14.31 0.63
N HIS A 585 11.04 -13.09 1.05
CA HIS A 585 12.00 -12.16 1.62
C HIS A 585 11.52 -11.70 2.99
N ILE A 586 12.46 -11.27 3.83
CA ILE A 586 12.14 -10.87 5.20
C ILE A 586 11.43 -9.51 5.19
N VAL A 587 10.23 -9.46 5.74
CA VAL A 587 9.41 -8.23 5.86
C VAL A 587 9.44 -7.63 7.27
N GLU A 588 9.77 -8.43 8.28
CA GLU A 588 9.86 -7.99 9.67
C GLU A 588 11.01 -8.69 10.39
N THR A 589 11.78 -7.95 11.19
CA THR A 589 12.81 -8.53 12.06
C THR A 589 12.75 -7.93 13.44
N TYR A 590 13.05 -8.75 14.44
CA TYR A 590 13.20 -8.32 15.82
C TYR A 590 14.34 -9.07 16.49
N LYS A 591 15.09 -8.37 17.34
CA LYS A 591 16.12 -8.96 18.19
C LYS A 591 16.24 -8.16 19.48
N ASN A 592 16.13 -8.85 20.61
CA ASN A 592 16.42 -8.31 21.93
C ASN A 592 17.15 -9.35 22.77
N GLY A 593 18.41 -9.07 23.11
CA GLY A 593 19.28 -10.03 23.78
C GLY A 593 19.45 -11.32 22.96
N SER A 594 19.08 -12.45 23.56
CA SER A 594 19.10 -13.77 22.90
C SER A 594 17.81 -14.12 22.15
N SER A 595 16.75 -13.32 22.32
CA SER A 595 15.44 -13.55 21.71
C SER A 595 15.32 -12.82 20.36
N TRP A 596 14.78 -13.49 19.34
CA TRP A 596 14.67 -12.94 17.99
C TRP A 596 13.54 -13.58 17.17
N TYR A 597 13.05 -12.86 16.16
CA TYR A 597 12.20 -13.44 15.12
C TYR A 597 12.42 -12.76 13.76
N ARG A 598 12.01 -13.46 12.69
CA ARG A 598 11.83 -12.93 11.34
C ARG A 598 10.48 -13.38 10.78
N VAL A 599 9.80 -12.48 10.09
CA VAL A 599 8.60 -12.77 9.31
C VAL A 599 8.96 -12.63 7.83
N TRP A 600 8.57 -13.62 7.04
CA TRP A 600 8.79 -13.68 5.61
C TRP A 600 7.54 -13.19 4.88
N SER A 601 7.73 -12.68 3.66
CA SER A 601 6.67 -12.08 2.84
C SER A 601 5.51 -13.03 2.52
N ASP A 602 5.72 -14.34 2.63
CA ASP A 602 4.72 -15.39 2.46
C ASP A 602 4.00 -15.75 3.77
N GLY A 603 4.31 -15.07 4.88
CA GLY A 603 3.75 -15.32 6.20
C GLY A 603 4.52 -16.34 7.04
N TRP A 604 5.58 -16.96 6.52
CA TRP A 604 6.39 -17.90 7.30
C TRP A 604 7.16 -17.15 8.39
N ILE A 605 7.28 -17.73 9.58
CA ILE A 605 7.94 -17.14 10.75
C ILE A 605 9.04 -18.08 11.22
N GLU A 606 10.25 -17.55 11.42
CA GLU A 606 11.29 -18.20 12.21
C GLU A 606 11.60 -17.36 13.44
N GLN A 607 11.73 -18.01 14.60
CA GLN A 607 12.04 -17.32 15.84
C GLN A 607 12.82 -18.21 16.79
N GLY A 608 13.45 -17.60 17.77
CA GLY A 608 14.22 -18.35 18.75
C GLY A 608 14.69 -17.52 19.90
N GLY A 609 15.26 -18.20 20.88
CA GLY A 609 15.65 -17.59 22.13
C GLY A 609 16.51 -18.48 23.00
N LEU A 610 16.85 -17.93 24.16
CA LEU A 610 17.44 -18.68 25.27
C LEU A 610 16.42 -18.65 26.43
N ALA A 611 16.05 -19.80 26.96
CA ALA A 611 15.11 -19.93 28.06
C ALA A 611 15.63 -20.88 29.13
N GLU A 612 15.27 -20.61 30.40
CA GLU A 612 15.54 -21.52 31.50
C GLU A 612 14.43 -22.57 31.59
N ILE A 613 14.78 -23.82 31.34
CA ILE A 613 13.86 -24.94 31.19
C ILE A 613 13.98 -25.88 32.39
N LYS A 614 12.83 -26.19 33.01
CA LYS A 614 12.66 -27.30 33.96
C LYS A 614 11.38 -28.06 33.65
N ASN A 615 10.26 -27.34 33.69
CA ASN A 615 8.95 -27.69 33.16
C ASN A 615 8.25 -26.35 32.87
N THR A 616 8.73 -25.67 31.84
CA THR A 616 8.50 -24.23 31.62
C THR A 616 7.70 -24.04 30.34
N THR A 617 6.67 -23.21 30.40
CA THR A 617 5.99 -22.71 29.20
C THR A 617 6.81 -21.57 28.59
N VAL A 618 7.20 -21.73 27.34
CA VAL A 618 7.92 -20.73 26.56
C VAL A 618 6.95 -20.09 25.57
N ASN A 619 6.73 -18.79 25.70
CA ASN A 619 5.89 -18.02 24.80
C ASN A 619 6.66 -17.63 23.54
N PHE A 620 6.00 -17.74 22.39
CA PHE A 620 6.51 -17.20 21.13
C PHE A 620 6.44 -15.67 21.15
N LEU A 621 7.40 -15.03 20.50
CA LEU A 621 7.45 -13.58 20.32
C LEU A 621 6.42 -13.12 19.27
N LYS A 622 6.16 -13.98 18.29
CA LYS A 622 5.15 -13.82 17.25
C LYS A 622 4.31 -15.09 17.19
N SER A 623 3.00 -14.95 17.31
CA SER A 623 2.07 -16.08 17.22
C SER A 623 2.04 -16.66 15.82
N TYR A 624 1.95 -17.99 15.73
CA TYR A 624 1.73 -18.73 14.50
C TYR A 624 0.23 -18.79 14.17
N THR A 625 -0.11 -19.00 12.89
CA THR A 625 -1.48 -19.22 12.44
C THR A 625 -2.03 -20.60 12.79
N ASN A 626 -1.16 -21.61 12.92
CA ASN A 626 -1.53 -22.99 13.25
C ASN A 626 -0.47 -23.71 14.08
N THR A 627 -0.74 -24.97 14.44
CA THR A 627 0.14 -25.77 15.32
C THR A 627 1.17 -26.64 14.58
N ASN A 628 1.27 -26.57 13.25
CA ASN A 628 2.30 -27.28 12.47
C ASN A 628 3.65 -26.55 12.57
N ILE A 629 4.17 -26.46 13.78
CA ILE A 629 5.38 -25.70 14.13
C ILE A 629 6.53 -26.69 14.33
N ASN A 630 7.64 -26.49 13.62
CA ASN A 630 8.87 -27.24 13.88
C ASN A 630 9.65 -26.55 15.00
N ILE A 631 9.91 -27.26 16.10
CA ILE A 631 10.61 -26.70 17.27
C ILE A 631 11.87 -27.53 17.52
N LEU A 632 13.01 -26.84 17.52
CA LEU A 632 14.31 -27.39 17.89
C LEU A 632 14.72 -26.84 19.25
N LEU A 633 15.09 -27.73 20.17
CA LEU A 633 15.52 -27.39 21.53
C LEU A 633 16.86 -28.07 21.82
N THR A 634 17.83 -27.32 22.34
CA THR A 634 19.19 -27.81 22.67
C THR A 634 19.66 -27.28 24.01
N ASN A 635 20.25 -28.15 24.82
CA ASN A 635 20.88 -27.78 26.09
C ASN A 635 22.10 -26.88 25.88
N LYS A 636 22.26 -25.86 26.74
CA LYS A 636 23.48 -25.04 26.77
C LYS A 636 24.46 -25.62 27.80
N ASN A 637 25.59 -26.16 27.31
CA ASN A 637 26.74 -26.62 28.11
C ASN A 637 26.43 -27.75 29.12
N ASP A 638 25.75 -28.82 28.70
CA ASP A 638 25.50 -29.97 29.58
C ASP A 638 25.64 -31.30 28.84
N SER A 639 26.14 -32.31 29.54
CA SER A 639 26.54 -33.61 28.97
C SER A 639 25.63 -34.77 29.37
N LYS A 640 24.69 -34.57 30.30
CA LYS A 640 23.80 -35.62 30.85
C LYS A 640 22.34 -35.19 31.05
N THR A 641 21.77 -34.48 30.07
CA THR A 641 20.36 -34.03 30.15
C THR A 641 19.62 -34.22 28.84
N GLU A 642 18.40 -34.75 28.92
CA GLU A 642 17.45 -34.81 27.81
C GLU A 642 16.54 -33.58 27.85
N VAL A 643 16.21 -33.03 26.68
CA VAL A 643 15.20 -31.97 26.52
C VAL A 643 14.08 -32.45 25.61
N SER A 644 12.85 -32.07 25.94
CA SER A 644 11.68 -32.44 25.15
C SER A 644 10.66 -31.32 25.11
N VAL A 645 9.87 -31.31 24.04
CA VAL A 645 8.80 -30.34 23.79
C VAL A 645 7.46 -31.06 23.85
N THR A 646 6.48 -30.43 24.51
CA THR A 646 5.09 -30.90 24.62
C THR A 646 4.14 -29.71 24.58
N ASN A 647 2.84 -29.98 24.42
CA ASN A 647 1.76 -28.97 24.47
C ASN A 647 2.06 -27.76 23.58
N VAL A 648 2.33 -28.00 22.29
CA VAL A 648 2.55 -26.94 21.30
C VAL A 648 1.22 -26.31 20.92
N THR A 649 1.13 -24.99 21.08
CA THR A 649 0.01 -24.14 20.65
C THR A 649 0.52 -23.08 19.68
N THR A 650 -0.38 -22.26 19.14
CA THR A 650 -0.01 -21.12 18.27
C THR A 650 0.76 -20.02 18.99
N ASN A 651 0.73 -19.97 20.33
CA ASN A 651 1.31 -18.90 21.13
C ASN A 651 2.49 -19.35 22.01
N ASN A 652 2.61 -20.65 22.29
CA ASN A 652 3.61 -21.18 23.20
C ASN A 652 3.82 -22.67 23.03
N PHE A 653 4.86 -23.18 23.68
CA PHE A 653 5.08 -24.60 23.91
C PHE A 653 5.53 -24.84 25.34
N THR A 654 5.37 -26.06 25.84
CA THR A 654 5.94 -26.47 27.12
C THR A 654 7.19 -27.29 26.88
N ALA A 655 8.29 -26.91 27.52
CA ALA A 655 9.54 -27.66 27.48
C ALA A 655 9.90 -28.17 28.87
N PHE A 656 10.42 -29.39 28.92
CA PHE A 656 10.98 -29.96 30.12
C PHE A 656 12.37 -30.52 29.87
N ARG A 657 13.12 -30.60 30.96
CA ARG A 657 14.52 -31.02 30.98
C ARG A 657 14.69 -32.08 32.05
N ARG A 658 15.23 -33.25 31.68
CA ARG A 658 15.40 -34.40 32.58
C ARG A 658 16.86 -34.83 32.68
N ASP A 659 17.25 -35.24 33.87
CA ASP A 659 18.49 -36.00 34.10
C ASP A 659 18.38 -37.36 33.40
N THR A 660 19.36 -37.70 32.57
CA THR A 660 19.38 -39.00 31.87
C THR A 660 19.64 -40.19 32.80
N ASP A 661 20.28 -39.98 33.94
CA ASP A 661 20.66 -41.04 34.86
C ASP A 661 19.50 -41.40 35.83
N ASN A 662 18.73 -40.40 36.28
CA ASN A 662 17.72 -40.57 37.34
C ASN A 662 16.30 -40.10 36.98
N GLY A 663 16.06 -39.55 35.77
CA GLY A 663 14.74 -39.15 35.28
C GLY A 663 14.11 -37.92 35.98
N ASN A 664 14.81 -37.31 36.93
CA ASN A 664 14.34 -36.13 37.66
C ASN A 664 14.35 -34.87 36.78
N ASN A 665 13.37 -33.98 36.98
CA ASN A 665 13.35 -32.68 36.30
C ASN A 665 14.46 -31.76 36.83
N LEU A 666 15.37 -31.34 35.96
CA LEU A 666 16.47 -30.45 36.26
C LEU A 666 16.24 -29.06 35.64
N GLY A 667 16.63 -28.00 36.34
CA GLY A 667 16.63 -26.66 35.78
C GLY A 667 17.88 -26.37 34.95
N GLY A 668 17.76 -25.62 33.87
CA GLY A 668 18.90 -24.97 33.23
C GLY A 668 18.60 -24.37 31.87
N TRP A 669 19.59 -23.70 31.29
CA TRP A 669 19.40 -22.89 30.08
C TRP A 669 19.43 -23.74 28.80
N SER A 670 18.45 -23.53 27.92
CA SER A 670 18.38 -24.16 26.60
C SER A 670 18.13 -23.14 25.50
N PHE A 671 18.78 -23.34 24.36
CA PHE A 671 18.48 -22.60 23.13
C PHE A 671 17.28 -23.26 22.45
N TRP A 672 16.34 -22.43 22.01
CA TRP A 672 15.20 -22.89 21.24
C TRP A 672 15.10 -22.14 19.92
N ARG A 673 14.62 -22.84 18.89
CA ARG A 673 14.20 -22.27 17.61
C ARG A 673 12.87 -22.88 17.23
N ALA A 674 11.99 -22.07 16.66
CA ALA A 674 10.71 -22.50 16.13
C ALA A 674 10.50 -21.90 14.73
N CYS A 675 9.89 -22.67 13.83
CA CYS A 675 9.47 -22.15 12.53
C CYS A 675 8.17 -22.78 12.02
N GLY A 676 7.41 -22.00 11.24
CA GLY A 676 6.04 -22.35 10.82
C GLY A 676 5.28 -21.12 10.30
N TYR A 677 3.97 -21.27 10.01
CA TYR A 677 3.08 -20.18 9.59
C TYR A 677 2.18 -19.73 10.74
#